data_AF-A0A1Q7BPN2-F1
#
_entry.id   AF-A0A1Q7BPN2-F1
#
_cell.length_a   1.000
_cell.length_b   1.000
_cell.length_c   1.000
_cell.angle_alpha   90.00
_cell.angle_beta   90.00
_cell.angle_gamma   90.00
#
_symmetry.space_group_name_H-M   'P 1'
#
loop_
_entity.id
_entity.type
_entity.pdbx_description
1 polymer ?
#
loop_
_entity_poly.entity_id
_entity_poly.type
_entity_poly.pdbx_seq_one_letter_code
_entity_poly.pdbx_strand_id
1 'polypeptide(L)'
;MSQWVQYSEWLIPAPVLIAIAWVRFNSPPTNRSGTTFALFVVGLTIYCLLIVALWLLIIVAVSQGSIGFGKLNLSLSSPKAQAELAQHAPLVAAFILVAATHFSWVRRMDNTARAFCITLAAIPRQADWLALELAQTIDFRPKSELLRSKVSKIITEDIGAQALSFESDGSPASRFTRAVALYWLFVGPNSSGTKNDIISPNGRSAYTRIMQLSATTAARAAARYVELIQAGQAYFAAPQPSRELEDALNRSIGEVALLTCSLIARYVLYSNATESKRRQRLSAMGFDASGRITFGADQWVITILAVIALSAGMMALMPGTLSLSKGDILRISITFGLSIGFAVIGAVWVAQRFLEHHHGEAIVDPPIAQLTLAALIVAGLSAALRIAIPLVPGLIQGSSSALPHAITQFLERWPGVIIPAACTISLGLLCTYLGARPWSQVRAAIVGALGNGLAFMTAALLVAWLLSDDVLSKFYKPEAPTRTLVVITTSLIGIAIGFMVLWQFKRWERDRMVDAARAAERAGIAACGVPPPAEELDPAAPSRSDVAARNYGGYTRANVTHLEGRYVCFRPAFTSAGVISAYLMDLRWDDAASCLTFEERDREDAGHTQRGRVYLPDGRPFMNFVTVGGGGIRLITVSRPGERESARGLIMTLSNPSGMQFTPASAPIVLRRVTDRIPQLGFLRPGAPDYDYYRRELEAVAPAFGFFASAPQPPSAADTRPAEEARLSLVR
;
A
#
# COMPACT_ATOMS: atom_id res chain seq x y z
N MET A 1 53.55 15.92 17.43
CA MET A 1 52.82 16.73 18.44
C MET A 1 51.98 17.83 17.80
N SER A 2 52.48 18.62 16.85
CA SER A 2 51.70 19.70 16.18
C SER A 2 50.41 19.22 15.49
N GLN A 3 50.44 18.08 14.79
CA GLN A 3 49.23 17.48 14.19
C GLN A 3 48.19 17.09 15.24
N TRP A 4 48.61 16.53 16.39
CA TRP A 4 47.68 16.14 17.48
C TRP A 4 47.00 17.35 18.13
N VAL A 5 47.70 18.46 18.26
CA VAL A 5 47.13 19.74 18.72
C VAL A 5 46.11 20.25 17.71
N GLN A 6 46.45 20.25 16.42
CA GLN A 6 45.54 20.66 15.34
C GLN A 6 44.30 19.75 15.22
N TYR A 7 44.46 18.43 15.43
CA TYR A 7 43.34 17.49 15.51
C TYR A 7 42.44 17.76 16.72
N SER A 8 43.02 18.05 17.88
CA SER A 8 42.27 18.32 19.13
C SER A 8 41.38 19.56 19.04
N GLU A 9 41.79 20.57 18.26
CA GLU A 9 41.06 21.82 18.04
C GLU A 9 39.76 21.64 17.23
N TRP A 10 39.64 20.55 16.45
CA TRP A 10 38.42 20.19 15.73
C TRP A 10 37.66 19.03 16.39
N LEU A 11 38.38 18.08 17.00
CA LEU A 11 37.80 16.90 17.65
C LEU A 11 37.09 17.21 18.97
N ILE A 12 37.42 18.31 19.64
CA ILE A 12 36.77 18.68 20.92
C ILE A 12 35.50 19.52 20.70
N PRO A 13 35.50 20.61 19.90
CA PRO A 13 34.33 21.48 19.81
C PRO A 13 33.15 20.85 19.06
N ALA A 14 33.40 20.09 17.99
CA ALA A 14 32.33 19.46 17.20
C ALA A 14 31.43 18.51 18.02
N PRO A 15 31.96 17.51 18.76
CA PRO A 15 31.11 16.64 19.59
C PRO A 15 30.48 17.37 20.78
N VAL A 16 31.14 18.40 21.34
CA VAL A 16 30.55 19.22 22.41
C VAL A 16 29.34 20.02 21.89
N LEU A 17 29.45 20.63 20.71
CA LEU A 17 28.33 21.35 20.08
C LEU A 17 27.18 20.40 19.71
N ILE A 18 27.49 19.20 19.22
CA ILE A 18 26.50 18.15 18.95
C ILE A 18 25.84 17.68 20.25
N ALA A 19 26.59 17.51 21.34
CA ALA A 19 26.04 17.15 22.65
C ALA A 19 25.13 18.24 23.21
N ILE A 20 25.51 19.52 23.09
CA ILE A 20 24.68 20.66 23.47
C ILE A 20 23.40 20.71 22.63
N ALA A 21 23.52 20.53 21.31
CA ALA A 21 22.39 20.46 20.39
C ALA A 21 21.45 19.32 20.77
N TRP A 22 22.00 18.14 21.07
CA TRP A 22 21.27 16.97 21.54
C TRP A 22 20.51 17.25 22.83
N VAL A 23 21.20 17.76 23.87
CA VAL A 23 20.59 18.05 25.18
C VAL A 23 19.50 19.11 25.03
N ARG A 24 19.73 20.17 24.25
CA ARG A 24 18.72 21.21 24.00
C ARG A 24 17.53 20.66 23.24
N PHE A 25 17.74 19.95 22.14
CA PHE A 25 16.67 19.36 21.34
C PHE A 25 15.88 18.31 22.14
N ASN A 26 16.54 17.60 23.07
CA ASN A 26 15.97 16.53 23.90
C ASN A 26 15.43 16.99 25.27
N SER A 27 15.40 18.29 25.58
CA SER A 27 14.91 18.79 26.88
C SER A 27 13.51 19.40 26.80
N PRO A 28 12.51 18.93 27.56
CA PRO A 28 12.57 17.84 28.55
C PRO A 28 12.61 16.45 27.91
N PRO A 29 13.20 15.43 28.59
CA PRO A 29 13.45 14.10 28.06
C PRO A 29 12.13 13.40 27.68
N THR A 30 12.13 12.74 26.52
CA THR A 30 10.92 12.12 25.99
C THR A 30 11.17 10.68 25.59
N ASN A 31 10.30 9.77 26.03
CA ASN A 31 10.31 8.38 25.56
C ASN A 31 9.70 8.35 24.15
N ARG A 32 10.47 7.93 23.12
CA ARG A 32 10.07 8.06 21.70
C ARG A 32 9.91 6.69 21.04
N SER A 33 8.85 6.56 20.25
CA SER A 33 8.55 5.39 19.43
C SER A 33 9.37 5.39 18.12
N GLY A 34 9.63 4.23 17.51
CA GLY A 34 10.58 4.07 16.38
C GLY A 34 10.32 4.90 15.10
N THR A 35 9.06 5.18 14.74
CA THR A 35 8.74 6.07 13.60
C THR A 35 8.87 7.55 13.95
N THR A 36 8.55 7.92 15.20
CA THR A 36 8.88 9.23 15.77
C THR A 36 10.39 9.39 15.94
N PHE A 37 11.13 8.30 16.15
CA PHE A 37 12.59 8.30 16.23
C PHE A 37 13.23 8.64 14.89
N ALA A 38 12.75 8.10 13.76
CA ALA A 38 13.29 8.46 12.45
C ALA A 38 13.07 9.95 12.12
N LEU A 39 11.86 10.46 12.33
CA LEU A 39 11.55 11.89 12.12
C LEU A 39 12.24 12.80 13.14
N PHE A 40 12.38 12.33 14.40
CA PHE A 40 13.17 12.99 15.42
C PHE A 40 14.65 13.02 15.04
N VAL A 41 15.20 11.93 14.51
CA VAL A 41 16.57 11.85 14.03
C VAL A 41 16.75 12.78 12.84
N VAL A 42 15.80 12.87 11.92
CA VAL A 42 15.83 13.84 10.81
C VAL A 42 15.79 15.27 11.34
N GLY A 43 14.85 15.61 12.23
CA GLY A 43 14.74 16.95 12.83
C GLY A 43 15.95 17.33 13.68
N LEU A 44 16.49 16.38 14.44
CA LEU A 44 17.73 16.54 15.20
C LEU A 44 18.93 16.70 14.26
N THR A 45 18.99 15.94 13.17
CA THR A 45 20.06 16.04 12.17
C THR A 45 20.02 17.42 11.52
N ILE A 46 18.83 17.91 11.14
CA ILE A 46 18.65 19.26 10.60
C ILE A 46 19.07 20.32 11.63
N TYR A 47 18.69 20.15 12.90
CA TYR A 47 19.08 21.08 13.97
C TYR A 47 20.61 21.07 14.22
N CYS A 48 21.24 19.89 14.23
CA CYS A 48 22.70 19.75 14.29
C CYS A 48 23.38 20.38 13.07
N LEU A 49 22.83 20.19 11.86
CA LEU A 49 23.36 20.79 10.63
C LEU A 49 23.27 22.31 10.65
N LEU A 50 22.18 22.90 11.18
CA LEU A 50 22.05 24.35 11.34
C LEU A 50 23.09 24.90 12.33
N ILE A 51 23.33 24.21 13.44
CA ILE A 51 24.36 24.57 14.43
C ILE A 51 25.77 24.44 13.83
N VAL A 52 26.04 23.38 13.07
CA VAL A 52 27.33 23.19 12.38
C VAL A 52 27.53 24.22 11.28
N ALA A 53 26.51 24.55 10.49
CA ALA A 53 26.58 25.57 9.46
C ALA A 53 26.84 26.96 10.06
N LEU A 54 26.19 27.29 11.19
CA LEU A 54 26.43 28.52 11.92
C LEU A 54 27.85 28.54 12.53
N TRP A 55 28.33 27.42 13.06
CA TRP A 55 29.70 27.29 13.56
C TRP A 55 30.74 27.51 12.45
N LEU A 56 30.54 26.91 11.27
CA LEU A 56 31.40 27.11 10.09
C LEU A 56 31.37 28.57 9.61
N LEU A 57 30.21 29.22 9.61
CA LEU A 57 30.08 30.65 9.28
C LEU A 57 30.87 31.54 10.25
N ILE A 58 30.85 31.22 11.55
CA ILE A 58 31.63 31.95 12.55
C ILE A 58 33.14 31.68 12.36
N ILE A 59 33.54 30.46 12.01
CA ILE A 59 34.95 30.16 11.68
C ILE A 59 35.42 31.01 10.49
N VAL A 60 34.61 31.11 9.43
CA VAL A 60 34.91 31.97 8.27
C VAL A 60 34.98 33.43 8.70
N ALA A 61 34.06 33.91 9.53
CA ALA A 61 34.05 35.29 10.00
C ALA A 61 35.23 35.64 10.93
N VAL A 62 35.68 34.69 11.78
CA VAL A 62 36.86 34.82 12.65
C VAL A 62 38.13 34.83 11.80
N SER A 63 38.27 33.88 10.87
CA SER A 63 39.46 33.75 10.01
C SER A 63 39.63 34.91 9.02
N GLN A 64 38.53 35.51 8.55
CA GLN A 64 38.55 36.68 7.68
C GLN A 64 38.67 38.02 8.44
N GLY A 65 38.66 38.00 9.78
CA GLY A 65 38.71 39.23 10.58
C GLY A 65 37.46 40.12 10.47
N SER A 66 36.35 39.56 9.96
CA SER A 66 35.09 40.27 9.74
C SER A 66 34.32 40.52 11.05
N ILE A 67 34.57 39.71 12.08
CA ILE A 67 34.05 39.96 13.42
C ILE A 67 34.79 41.16 14.02
N GLY A 68 34.09 42.29 14.15
CA GLY A 68 34.62 43.57 14.60
C GLY A 68 35.07 43.58 16.06
N PHE A 69 36.11 42.83 16.43
CA PHE A 69 36.83 42.97 17.69
C PHE A 69 37.45 44.37 17.84
N GLY A 70 37.69 45.07 16.73
CA GLY A 70 38.14 46.46 16.70
C GLY A 70 37.14 47.48 17.29
N LYS A 71 35.84 47.16 17.35
CA LYS A 71 34.85 48.02 18.03
C LYS A 71 34.76 47.79 19.54
N LEU A 72 35.35 46.70 20.04
CA LEU A 72 35.28 46.27 21.45
C LEU A 72 36.54 46.63 22.26
N ASN A 73 37.46 47.42 21.70
CA ASN A 73 38.71 47.87 22.36
C ASN A 73 39.55 46.72 22.97
N LEU A 74 39.40 45.50 22.45
CA LEU A 74 40.22 44.36 22.81
C LEU A 74 41.49 44.40 21.96
N SER A 75 42.66 44.35 22.59
CA SER A 75 44.01 44.40 21.97
C SER A 75 44.35 43.14 21.14
N LEU A 76 43.41 42.66 20.31
CA LEU A 76 43.52 41.49 19.44
C LEU A 76 43.77 41.87 17.97
N SER A 77 43.91 43.16 17.66
CA SER A 77 44.05 43.70 16.28
C SER A 77 45.47 43.65 15.72
N SER A 78 46.43 43.05 16.43
CA SER A 78 47.79 42.89 15.89
C SER A 78 47.81 41.73 14.88
N PRO A 79 48.54 41.84 13.76
CA PRO A 79 48.58 40.79 12.73
C PRO A 79 49.13 39.45 13.25
N LYS A 80 49.95 39.48 14.31
CA LYS A 80 50.39 38.28 15.05
C LYS A 80 49.26 37.63 15.86
N ALA A 81 48.51 38.43 16.63
CA ALA A 81 47.38 37.91 17.41
C ALA A 81 46.28 37.35 16.50
N GLN A 82 46.07 37.94 15.32
CA GLN A 82 45.09 37.46 14.36
C GLN A 82 45.52 36.15 13.67
N ALA A 83 46.83 35.95 13.44
CA ALA A 83 47.37 34.68 12.96
C ALA A 83 47.22 33.55 14.00
N GLU A 84 47.46 33.84 15.28
CA GLU A 84 47.23 32.88 16.38
C GLU A 84 45.74 32.58 16.59
N LEU A 85 44.86 33.58 16.43
CA LEU A 85 43.40 33.39 16.53
C LEU A 85 42.85 32.56 15.36
N ALA A 86 43.39 32.75 14.15
CA ALA A 86 43.05 31.98 12.98
C ALA A 86 43.47 30.50 13.12
N GLN A 87 44.59 30.24 13.81
CA GLN A 87 45.04 28.89 14.12
C GLN A 87 44.04 28.15 15.03
N HIS A 88 43.46 28.83 16.03
CA HIS A 88 42.47 28.25 16.96
C HIS A 88 41.01 28.58 16.61
N ALA A 89 40.73 29.00 15.37
CA ALA A 89 39.41 29.49 14.94
C ALA A 89 38.23 28.54 15.25
N PRO A 90 38.34 27.20 15.13
CA PRO A 90 37.24 26.28 15.43
C PRO A 90 36.82 26.30 16.91
N LEU A 91 37.80 26.40 17.81
CA LEU A 91 37.59 26.45 19.25
C LEU A 91 36.99 27.80 19.67
N VAL A 92 37.57 28.90 19.15
CA VAL A 92 37.08 30.27 19.39
C VAL A 92 35.66 30.44 18.87
N ALA A 93 35.35 29.91 17.68
CA ALA A 93 34.01 29.95 17.11
C ALA A 93 32.98 29.19 17.96
N ALA A 94 33.36 28.05 18.55
CA ALA A 94 32.48 27.31 19.46
C ALA A 94 32.20 28.08 20.76
N PHE A 95 33.23 28.73 21.32
CA PHE A 95 33.06 29.61 22.50
C PHE A 95 32.16 30.80 22.20
N ILE A 96 32.35 31.47 21.05
CA ILE A 96 31.48 32.57 20.60
C ILE A 96 30.04 32.09 20.45
N LEU A 97 29.83 30.91 19.86
CA LEU A 97 28.50 30.34 19.69
C LEU A 97 27.80 30.07 21.04
N VAL A 98 28.52 29.48 22.01
CA VAL A 98 27.98 29.22 23.36
C VAL A 98 27.69 30.53 24.09
N ALA A 99 28.63 31.48 24.08
CA ALA A 99 28.46 32.80 24.69
C ALA A 99 27.28 33.57 24.06
N ALA A 100 27.12 33.48 22.74
CA ALA A 100 26.03 34.12 22.00
C ALA A 100 24.65 33.67 22.49
N THR A 101 24.52 32.43 22.99
CA THR A 101 23.23 31.90 23.48
C THR A 101 22.73 32.54 24.79
N HIS A 102 23.58 33.30 25.48
CA HIS A 102 23.19 34.11 26.64
C HIS A 102 22.48 35.41 26.25
N PHE A 103 22.59 35.86 25.00
CA PHE A 103 21.89 37.04 24.52
C PHE A 103 20.44 36.70 24.17
N SER A 104 19.51 37.56 24.63
CA SER A 104 18.07 37.33 24.52
C SER A 104 17.57 37.20 23.08
N TRP A 105 18.15 37.95 22.14
CA TRP A 105 17.79 37.90 20.73
C TRP A 105 18.25 36.60 20.05
N VAL A 106 19.50 36.18 20.26
CA VAL A 106 20.04 34.91 19.75
C VAL A 106 19.28 33.73 20.33
N ARG A 107 18.94 33.77 21.62
CA ARG A 107 18.13 32.75 22.28
C ARG A 107 16.72 32.65 21.68
N ARG A 108 16.11 33.77 21.27
CA ARG A 108 14.83 33.76 20.53
C ARG A 108 14.95 33.12 19.16
N MET A 109 16.01 33.43 18.41
CA MET A 109 16.26 32.80 17.11
C MET A 109 16.51 31.30 17.23
N ASP A 110 17.34 30.89 18.20
CA ASP A 110 17.62 29.46 18.51
C ASP A 110 16.32 28.73 18.88
N ASN A 111 15.50 29.31 19.76
CA ASN A 111 14.20 28.75 20.13
C ASN A 111 13.23 28.65 18.94
N THR A 112 13.28 29.61 18.00
CA THR A 112 12.44 29.62 16.80
C THR A 112 12.90 28.55 15.81
N ALA A 113 14.21 28.44 15.56
CA ALA A 113 14.80 27.40 14.72
C ALA A 113 14.53 26.00 15.31
N ARG A 114 14.68 25.87 16.63
CA ARG A 114 14.32 24.65 17.37
C ARG A 114 12.84 24.32 17.24
N ALA A 115 11.94 25.30 17.43
CA ALA A 115 10.51 25.10 17.28
C ALA A 115 10.17 24.66 15.85
N PHE A 116 10.77 25.29 14.84
CA PHE A 116 10.63 24.90 13.44
C PHE A 116 11.10 23.47 13.17
N CYS A 117 12.28 23.07 13.65
CA CYS A 117 12.78 21.70 13.53
C CYS A 117 11.91 20.69 14.28
N ILE A 118 11.32 21.08 15.41
CA ILE A 118 10.34 20.26 16.15
C ILE A 118 9.04 20.16 15.35
N THR A 119 8.56 21.22 14.71
CA THR A 119 7.36 21.21 13.86
C THR A 119 7.57 20.37 12.61
N LEU A 120 8.75 20.44 11.97
CA LEU A 120 9.14 19.54 10.88
C LEU A 120 9.20 18.08 11.33
N ALA A 121 9.61 17.83 12.58
CA ALA A 121 9.60 16.51 13.20
C ALA A 121 8.22 16.09 13.77
N ALA A 122 7.25 16.99 13.85
CA ALA A 122 5.95 16.77 14.49
C ALA A 122 4.90 16.35 13.48
N ILE A 123 4.73 15.04 13.30
CA ILE A 123 3.57 14.29 12.76
C ILE A 123 2.39 15.15 12.19
N PRO A 124 2.49 15.81 11.03
CA PRO A 124 1.36 16.58 10.49
C PRO A 124 0.64 15.76 9.43
N ARG A 125 1.27 15.50 8.27
CA ARG A 125 0.59 14.89 7.12
C ARG A 125 0.02 13.50 7.37
N GLN A 126 0.75 12.63 8.06
CA GLN A 126 0.27 11.28 8.33
C GLN A 126 -0.81 11.26 9.42
N ALA A 127 -0.78 12.20 10.37
CA ALA A 127 -1.83 12.34 11.37
C ALA A 127 -3.10 12.93 10.77
N ASP A 128 -2.98 13.92 9.88
CA ASP A 128 -4.12 14.56 9.23
C ASP A 128 -4.78 13.62 8.23
N TRP A 129 -4.00 12.84 7.47
CA TRP A 129 -4.52 11.79 6.60
C TRP A 129 -5.25 10.69 7.38
N LEU A 130 -4.61 10.19 8.45
CA LEU A 130 -5.24 9.19 9.33
C LEU A 130 -6.48 9.75 10.03
N ALA A 131 -6.49 11.03 10.40
CA ALA A 131 -7.66 11.67 11.01
C ALA A 131 -8.85 11.72 10.06
N LEU A 132 -8.60 12.05 8.79
CA LEU A 132 -9.62 12.06 7.74
C LEU A 132 -10.16 10.64 7.50
N GLU A 133 -9.26 9.66 7.39
CA GLU A 133 -9.60 8.24 7.20
C GLU A 133 -10.43 7.70 8.38
N LEU A 134 -10.03 8.00 9.62
CA LEU A 134 -10.79 7.59 10.81
C LEU A 134 -12.13 8.29 10.91
N ALA A 135 -12.24 9.55 10.48
CA ALA A 135 -13.49 10.31 10.57
C ALA A 135 -14.50 9.88 9.49
N GLN A 136 -14.05 9.61 8.26
CA GLN A 136 -14.93 9.44 7.10
C GLN A 136 -15.09 7.98 6.64
N THR A 137 -14.03 7.17 6.67
CA THR A 137 -14.02 5.88 5.96
C THR A 137 -14.00 4.66 6.88
N ILE A 138 -13.64 4.84 8.16
CA ILE A 138 -13.51 3.72 9.11
C ILE A 138 -14.70 3.67 10.07
N ASP A 139 -15.36 2.50 10.09
CA ASP A 139 -16.41 2.17 11.04
C ASP A 139 -15.86 2.16 12.47
N PHE A 140 -16.64 2.74 13.38
CA PHE A 140 -16.29 2.82 14.79
C PHE A 140 -17.40 2.18 15.63
N ARG A 141 -17.05 1.08 16.33
CA ARG A 141 -17.92 0.40 17.28
C ARG A 141 -17.17 0.29 18.61
N PRO A 142 -17.58 1.05 19.65
CA PRO A 142 -16.89 1.02 20.94
C PRO A 142 -16.94 -0.40 21.51
N LYS A 143 -15.80 -1.00 21.85
CA LYS A 143 -15.73 -2.36 22.42
C LYS A 143 -15.93 -2.40 23.94
N SER A 144 -15.65 -1.28 24.62
CA SER A 144 -15.83 -1.15 26.07
C SER A 144 -17.32 -1.04 26.41
N GLU A 145 -17.82 -1.98 27.22
CA GLU A 145 -19.19 -1.94 27.74
C GLU A 145 -19.45 -0.70 28.61
N LEU A 146 -18.43 -0.24 29.35
CA LEU A 146 -18.50 0.97 30.17
C LEU A 146 -18.67 2.23 29.31
N LEU A 147 -17.97 2.31 28.18
CA LEU A 147 -18.16 3.41 27.24
C LEU A 147 -19.55 3.36 26.60
N ARG A 148 -20.03 2.16 26.22
CA ARG A 148 -21.38 2.01 25.67
C ARG A 148 -22.44 2.45 26.66
N SER A 149 -22.39 1.97 27.91
CA SER A 149 -23.38 2.33 28.94
C SER A 149 -23.38 3.83 29.23
N LYS A 150 -22.20 4.46 29.29
CA LYS A 150 -22.07 5.91 29.49
C LYS A 150 -22.67 6.71 28.33
N VAL A 151 -22.37 6.34 27.08
CA VAL A 151 -22.92 6.99 25.90
C VAL A 151 -24.44 6.78 25.81
N SER A 152 -24.92 5.57 26.05
CA SER A 152 -26.36 5.27 26.10
C SER A 152 -27.07 6.13 27.13
N LYS A 153 -26.49 6.27 28.33
CA LYS A 153 -27.06 7.09 29.41
C LYS A 153 -27.18 8.55 28.98
N ILE A 154 -26.09 9.15 28.49
CA ILE A 154 -26.07 10.56 28.06
C ILE A 154 -27.07 10.81 26.93
N ILE A 155 -27.08 9.98 25.89
CA ILE A 155 -27.99 10.17 24.75
C ILE A 155 -29.45 10.01 25.18
N THR A 156 -29.74 9.02 26.02
CA THR A 156 -31.12 8.74 26.46
C THR A 156 -31.64 9.82 27.42
N GLU A 157 -30.80 10.33 28.32
CA GLU A 157 -31.17 11.37 29.29
C GLU A 157 -31.25 12.77 28.66
N ASP A 158 -30.30 13.13 27.78
CA ASP A 158 -30.21 14.49 27.24
C ASP A 158 -31.06 14.72 25.98
N ILE A 159 -31.43 13.65 25.25
CA ILE A 159 -32.09 13.75 23.94
C ILE A 159 -33.28 12.80 23.83
N GLY A 160 -33.06 11.50 24.07
CA GLY A 160 -34.08 10.46 23.98
C GLY A 160 -33.61 9.20 23.25
N ALA A 161 -34.32 8.10 23.45
CA ALA A 161 -33.96 6.78 22.94
C ALA A 161 -33.89 6.71 21.39
N GLN A 162 -34.64 7.56 20.69
CA GLN A 162 -34.67 7.64 19.24
C GLN A 162 -33.34 8.10 18.60
N ALA A 163 -32.47 8.76 19.38
CA ALA A 163 -31.16 9.22 18.91
C ALA A 163 -30.05 8.18 19.08
N LEU A 164 -30.32 7.07 19.77
CA LEU A 164 -29.33 6.04 20.12
C LEU A 164 -29.30 4.92 19.08
N SER A 165 -28.19 4.77 18.38
CA SER A 165 -27.92 3.59 17.55
C SER A 165 -26.42 3.29 17.50
N PHE A 166 -26.02 2.08 17.88
CA PHE A 166 -24.64 1.62 17.75
C PHE A 166 -24.37 0.86 16.44
N GLU A 167 -25.39 0.70 15.60
CA GLU A 167 -25.23 0.11 14.27
C GLU A 167 -24.51 1.06 13.32
N SER A 168 -23.90 0.53 12.26
CA SER A 168 -23.24 1.31 11.20
C SER A 168 -24.11 1.36 9.93
N ASP A 169 -25.39 1.68 10.11
CA ASP A 169 -26.40 1.76 9.04
C ASP A 169 -26.42 3.11 8.29
N GLY A 170 -25.59 4.06 8.71
CA GLY A 170 -25.52 5.41 8.13
C GLY A 170 -26.66 6.33 8.55
N SER A 171 -27.58 5.86 9.41
CA SER A 171 -28.68 6.67 9.93
C SER A 171 -28.16 7.90 10.69
N PRO A 172 -28.94 9.00 10.76
CA PRO A 172 -28.57 10.16 11.58
C PRO A 172 -28.31 9.79 13.05
N ALA A 173 -29.09 8.86 13.61
CA ALA A 173 -28.91 8.34 14.97
C ALA A 173 -27.58 7.59 15.14
N SER A 174 -27.20 6.74 14.17
CA SER A 174 -25.91 6.04 14.15
C SER A 174 -24.73 7.02 14.08
N ARG A 175 -24.77 7.97 13.12
CA ARG A 175 -23.71 8.96 12.93
C ARG A 175 -23.56 9.88 14.13
N PHE A 176 -24.68 10.27 14.75
CA PHE A 176 -24.71 11.03 15.98
C PHE A 176 -24.11 10.26 17.16
N THR A 177 -24.59 9.04 17.40
CA THR A 177 -24.08 8.16 18.47
C THR A 177 -22.58 7.90 18.33
N ARG A 178 -22.09 7.70 17.10
CA ARG A 178 -20.67 7.56 16.79
C ARG A 178 -19.87 8.81 17.19
N ALA A 179 -20.33 10.01 16.83
CA ALA A 179 -19.62 11.25 17.17
C ALA A 179 -19.55 11.48 18.70
N VAL A 180 -20.66 11.22 19.41
CA VAL A 180 -20.70 11.29 20.88
C VAL A 180 -19.75 10.26 21.50
N ALA A 181 -19.76 9.02 21.01
CA ALA A 181 -18.89 7.97 21.51
C ALA A 181 -17.41 8.25 21.28
N LEU A 182 -17.04 8.82 20.12
CA LEU A 182 -15.67 9.27 19.84
C LEU A 182 -15.23 10.37 20.81
N TYR A 183 -16.08 11.36 21.06
CA TYR A 183 -15.78 12.44 22.00
C TYR A 183 -15.53 11.89 23.42
N TRP A 184 -16.41 11.04 23.92
CA TRP A 184 -16.27 10.45 25.26
C TRP A 184 -15.17 9.41 25.38
N LEU A 185 -14.76 8.80 24.27
CA LEU A 185 -13.60 7.91 24.21
C LEU A 185 -12.30 8.65 24.52
N PHE A 186 -12.15 9.90 24.06
CA PHE A 186 -10.85 10.57 24.00
C PHE A 186 -10.77 11.95 24.68
N VAL A 187 -11.83 12.75 24.66
CA VAL A 187 -11.83 14.16 25.10
C VAL A 187 -12.69 14.39 26.35
N GLY A 188 -13.85 13.73 26.47
CA GLY A 188 -14.86 14.03 27.49
C GLY A 188 -14.35 13.97 28.95
N PRO A 189 -14.96 14.75 29.87
CA PRO A 189 -14.50 14.89 31.24
C PRO A 189 -14.58 13.56 32.03
N ASN A 190 -13.48 13.22 32.69
CA ASN A 190 -13.45 12.11 33.64
C ASN A 190 -14.03 12.58 34.97
N SER A 191 -15.23 12.12 35.33
CA SER A 191 -15.86 12.47 36.61
C SER A 191 -15.12 11.89 37.84
N SER A 192 -14.10 11.06 37.69
CA SER A 192 -13.52 10.36 38.85
C SER A 192 -12.10 9.82 38.69
N GLY A 193 -11.23 10.42 37.87
CA GLY A 193 -9.81 10.00 37.78
C GLY A 193 -9.59 8.49 37.51
N THR A 194 -10.62 7.78 37.02
CA THR A 194 -10.61 6.33 36.79
C THR A 194 -10.52 6.10 35.30
N LYS A 195 -9.35 5.57 34.90
CA LYS A 195 -9.07 4.74 33.73
C LYS A 195 -9.98 4.97 32.51
N ASN A 196 -9.48 5.67 31.49
CA ASN A 196 -9.79 5.21 30.13
C ASN A 196 -9.13 3.82 30.06
N ASP A 197 -9.90 2.73 30.14
CA ASP A 197 -9.37 1.36 30.08
C ASP A 197 -8.51 1.10 28.84
N ILE A 198 -8.67 1.95 27.84
CA ILE A 198 -7.99 1.97 26.55
C ILE A 198 -6.60 2.63 26.64
N ILE A 199 -6.36 3.50 27.62
CA ILE A 199 -5.06 4.14 27.86
C ILE A 199 -4.27 3.26 28.82
N SER A 200 -3.42 2.40 28.25
CA SER A 200 -2.44 1.61 29.00
C SER A 200 -1.66 2.46 30.02
N PRO A 201 -1.18 1.89 31.14
CA PRO A 201 -0.42 2.62 32.16
C PRO A 201 0.75 3.44 31.58
N ASN A 202 1.46 2.86 30.59
CA ASN A 202 2.57 3.51 29.89
C ASN A 202 2.15 4.59 28.88
N GLY A 203 0.86 4.67 28.54
CA GLY A 203 0.29 5.61 27.56
C GLY A 203 -0.26 6.90 28.18
N ARG A 204 -0.23 7.06 29.51
CA ARG A 204 -0.76 8.25 30.20
C ARG A 204 0.06 9.51 29.94
N SER A 205 1.38 9.41 30.00
CA SER A 205 2.30 10.53 29.70
C SER A 205 2.20 10.97 28.23
N ALA A 206 1.96 10.01 27.33
CA ALA A 206 1.70 10.29 25.93
C ALA A 206 0.38 11.04 25.74
N TYR A 207 -0.69 10.60 26.41
CA TYR A 207 -2.00 11.23 26.34
C TYR A 207 -1.97 12.67 26.87
N THR A 208 -1.43 12.89 28.07
CA THR A 208 -1.35 14.22 28.67
C THR A 208 -0.57 15.19 27.79
N ARG A 209 0.52 14.71 27.17
CA ARG A 209 1.31 15.52 26.27
C ARG A 209 0.59 15.86 24.97
N ILE A 210 -0.14 14.92 24.37
CA ILE A 210 -0.92 15.22 23.16
C ILE A 210 -2.03 16.23 23.47
N MET A 211 -2.67 16.12 24.64
CA MET A 211 -3.66 17.10 25.09
C MET A 211 -3.04 18.48 25.38
N GLN A 212 -1.81 18.55 25.90
CA GLN A 212 -1.08 19.82 26.07
C GLN A 212 -0.66 20.43 24.73
N LEU A 213 -0.07 19.63 23.84
CA LEU A 213 0.39 20.08 22.52
C LEU A 213 -0.78 20.48 21.61
N SER A 214 -1.94 19.85 21.80
CA SER A 214 -3.15 20.08 21.01
C SER A 214 -4.26 20.75 21.85
N ALA A 215 -3.88 21.55 22.85
CA ALA A 215 -4.83 22.14 23.80
C ALA A 215 -5.91 22.98 23.10
N THR A 216 -5.53 23.71 22.05
CA THR A 216 -6.47 24.48 21.22
C THR A 216 -7.46 23.57 20.48
N THR A 217 -7.00 22.47 19.90
CA THR A 217 -7.85 21.47 19.23
C THR A 217 -8.79 20.76 20.22
N ALA A 218 -8.30 20.42 21.41
CA ALA A 218 -9.12 19.80 22.45
C ALA A 218 -10.21 20.76 22.98
N ALA A 219 -9.86 22.04 23.21
CA ALA A 219 -10.82 23.07 23.58
C ALA A 219 -11.87 23.30 22.49
N ARG A 220 -11.46 23.33 21.21
CA ARG A 220 -12.39 23.41 20.07
C ARG A 220 -13.31 22.18 19.99
N ALA A 221 -12.79 20.97 20.21
CA ALA A 221 -13.60 19.76 20.21
C ALA A 221 -14.66 19.80 21.32
N ALA A 222 -14.30 20.28 22.52
CA ALA A 222 -15.25 20.46 23.63
C ALA A 222 -16.33 21.51 23.31
N ALA A 223 -15.97 22.65 22.72
CA ALA A 223 -16.94 23.67 22.31
C ALA A 223 -17.91 23.13 21.25
N ARG A 224 -17.39 22.46 20.22
CA ARG A 224 -18.21 21.86 19.15
C ARG A 224 -19.06 20.69 19.62
N TYR A 225 -18.64 19.98 20.66
CA TYR A 225 -19.48 18.94 21.27
C TYR A 225 -20.76 19.52 21.86
N VAL A 226 -20.72 20.71 22.48
CA VAL A 226 -21.93 21.37 22.98
C VAL A 226 -22.88 21.71 21.84
N GLU A 227 -22.36 22.25 20.74
CA GLU A 227 -23.14 22.53 19.52
C GLU A 227 -23.73 21.25 18.90
N LEU A 228 -23.01 20.14 18.93
CA LEU A 228 -23.49 18.83 18.48
C LEU A 228 -24.69 18.36 19.31
N ILE A 229 -24.62 18.47 20.64
CA ILE A 229 -25.73 18.07 21.53
C ILE A 229 -26.96 18.93 21.28
N GLN A 230 -26.80 20.25 21.14
CA GLN A 230 -27.89 21.17 20.83
C GLN A 230 -28.53 20.88 19.46
N ALA A 231 -27.71 20.62 18.43
CA ALA A 231 -28.20 20.24 17.11
C ALA A 231 -28.93 18.89 17.13
N GLY A 232 -28.43 17.93 17.91
CA GLY A 232 -29.08 16.64 18.14
C GLY A 232 -30.46 16.82 18.80
N GLN A 233 -30.54 17.60 19.87
CA GLN A 233 -31.82 17.91 20.54
C GLN A 233 -32.82 18.53 19.57
N ALA A 234 -32.41 19.53 18.79
CA ALA A 234 -33.29 20.20 17.82
C ALA A 234 -33.78 19.24 16.72
N TYR A 235 -32.91 18.37 16.21
CA TYR A 235 -33.25 17.42 15.15
C TYR A 235 -34.16 16.28 15.65
N PHE A 236 -33.82 15.64 16.78
CA PHE A 236 -34.52 14.45 17.29
C PHE A 236 -35.79 14.77 18.08
N ALA A 237 -36.02 16.02 18.48
CA ALA A 237 -37.28 16.47 19.09
C ALA A 237 -38.34 16.84 18.03
N ALA A 238 -37.93 17.12 16.79
CA ALA A 238 -38.85 17.50 15.71
C ALA A 238 -39.52 16.24 15.11
N PRO A 239 -40.87 16.20 15.02
CA PRO A 239 -41.58 15.08 14.39
C PRO A 239 -41.24 14.90 12.89
N GLN A 240 -40.94 16.02 12.21
CA GLN A 240 -40.45 16.07 10.84
C GLN A 240 -39.33 17.11 10.75
N PRO A 241 -38.05 16.70 10.82
CA PRO A 241 -36.93 17.64 10.80
C PRO A 241 -36.81 18.30 9.42
N SER A 242 -36.56 19.62 9.41
CA SER A 242 -36.28 20.35 8.17
C SER A 242 -34.88 20.00 7.63
N ARG A 243 -34.66 20.21 6.33
CA ARG A 243 -33.32 20.03 5.71
C ARG A 243 -32.24 20.88 6.39
N GLU A 244 -32.60 22.07 6.89
CA GLU A 244 -31.67 22.95 7.60
C GLU A 244 -31.20 22.34 8.93
N LEU A 245 -32.09 21.67 9.68
CA LEU A 245 -31.74 20.96 10.91
C LEU A 245 -30.88 19.73 10.62
N GLU A 246 -31.18 19.02 9.53
CA GLU A 246 -30.38 17.87 9.07
C GLU A 246 -28.95 18.29 8.69
N ASP A 247 -28.81 19.38 7.92
CA ASP A 247 -27.51 19.92 7.51
C ASP A 247 -26.70 20.45 8.70
N ALA A 248 -27.36 21.11 9.65
CA ALA A 248 -26.73 21.57 10.89
C ALA A 248 -26.21 20.39 11.73
N LEU A 249 -27.01 19.33 11.89
CA LEU A 249 -26.60 18.11 12.59
C LEU A 249 -25.41 17.43 11.89
N ASN A 250 -25.49 17.24 10.57
CA ASN A 250 -24.43 16.62 9.78
C ASN A 250 -23.11 17.40 9.86
N ARG A 251 -23.18 18.74 9.83
CA ARG A 251 -22.00 19.60 9.99
C ARG A 251 -21.37 19.45 11.37
N SER A 252 -22.17 19.52 12.43
CA SER A 252 -21.68 19.34 13.81
C SER A 252 -21.08 17.95 14.05
N ILE A 253 -21.70 16.90 13.50
CA ILE A 253 -21.17 15.52 13.53
C ILE A 253 -19.79 15.47 12.87
N GLY A 254 -19.66 16.02 11.66
CA GLY A 254 -18.41 16.03 10.91
C GLY A 254 -17.29 16.76 11.64
N GLU A 255 -17.58 17.93 12.21
CA GLU A 255 -16.61 18.75 12.93
C GLU A 255 -16.10 18.07 14.21
N VAL A 256 -17.00 17.55 15.05
CA VAL A 256 -16.62 16.85 16.30
C VAL A 256 -15.85 15.57 16.00
N ALA A 257 -16.31 14.77 15.02
CA ALA A 257 -15.64 13.55 14.62
C ALA A 257 -14.23 13.84 14.11
N LEU A 258 -14.06 14.83 13.21
CA LEU A 258 -12.75 15.18 12.66
C LEU A 258 -11.78 15.67 13.74
N LEU A 259 -12.20 16.60 14.59
CA LEU A 259 -11.35 17.14 15.67
C LEU A 259 -10.92 16.04 16.64
N THR A 260 -11.84 15.15 17.00
CA THR A 260 -11.57 14.05 17.92
C THR A 260 -10.68 12.98 17.29
N CYS A 261 -10.97 12.55 16.06
CA CYS A 261 -10.12 11.64 15.29
C CYS A 261 -8.73 12.21 15.06
N SER A 262 -8.59 13.53 14.92
CA SER A 262 -7.30 14.23 14.81
C SER A 262 -6.46 14.11 16.08
N LEU A 263 -7.09 14.16 17.25
CA LEU A 263 -6.43 13.92 18.53
C LEU A 263 -6.06 12.44 18.72
N ILE A 264 -6.97 11.53 18.37
CA ILE A 264 -6.74 10.08 18.40
C ILE A 264 -5.58 9.69 17.47
N ALA A 265 -5.56 10.19 16.24
CA ALA A 265 -4.52 9.91 15.25
C ALA A 265 -3.14 10.34 15.76
N ARG A 266 -3.03 11.57 16.30
CA ARG A 266 -1.78 12.06 16.90
C ARG A 266 -1.35 11.21 18.09
N TYR A 267 -2.29 10.79 18.94
CA TYR A 267 -2.01 9.91 20.06
C TYR A 267 -1.54 8.52 19.63
N VAL A 268 -2.19 7.90 18.66
CA VAL A 268 -1.84 6.57 18.16
C VAL A 268 -0.47 6.60 17.49
N LEU A 269 -0.19 7.63 16.67
CA LEU A 269 1.11 7.83 16.03
C LEU A 269 2.22 8.13 17.05
N TYR A 270 1.93 8.92 18.08
CA TYR A 270 2.89 9.22 19.14
C TYR A 270 3.19 7.97 20.01
N SER A 271 2.16 7.24 20.42
CA SER A 271 2.28 6.12 21.37
C SER A 271 2.82 4.82 20.75
N ASN A 272 2.59 4.59 19.46
CA ASN A 272 2.94 3.32 18.82
C ASN A 272 3.93 3.49 17.67
N ALA A 273 5.06 2.77 17.79
CA ALA A 273 6.17 2.83 16.86
C ALA A 273 5.84 2.24 15.48
N THR A 274 5.00 1.22 15.45
CA THR A 274 4.81 0.37 14.27
C THR A 274 3.37 0.44 13.80
N GLU A 275 3.17 0.28 12.49
CA GLU A 275 1.84 0.30 11.89
C GLU A 275 0.93 -0.78 12.47
N SER A 276 1.47 -1.98 12.68
CA SER A 276 0.75 -3.09 13.30
C SER A 276 0.29 -2.76 14.73
N LYS A 277 1.15 -2.16 15.56
CA LYS A 277 0.78 -1.71 16.92
C LYS A 277 -0.23 -0.57 16.89
N ARG A 278 -0.12 0.36 15.92
CA ARG A 278 -1.09 1.43 15.71
C ARG A 278 -2.47 0.88 15.40
N ARG A 279 -2.56 -0.09 14.49
CA ARG A 279 -3.83 -0.74 14.12
C ARG A 279 -4.40 -1.60 15.24
N GLN A 280 -3.57 -2.35 15.95
CA GLN A 280 -4.00 -3.08 17.13
C GLN A 280 -4.61 -2.13 18.18
N ARG A 281 -4.00 -0.94 18.37
CA ARG A 281 -4.52 0.09 19.27
C ARG A 281 -5.85 0.68 18.78
N LEU A 282 -5.96 0.99 17.49
CA LEU A 282 -7.20 1.48 16.86
C LEU A 282 -8.32 0.42 16.97
N SER A 283 -8.00 -0.85 16.72
CA SER A 283 -8.93 -1.98 16.91
C SER A 283 -9.35 -2.14 18.36
N ALA A 284 -8.44 -1.96 19.33
CA ALA A 284 -8.78 -1.97 20.75
C ALA A 284 -9.67 -0.79 21.15
N MET A 285 -9.52 0.36 20.48
CA MET A 285 -10.41 1.53 20.65
C MET A 285 -11.80 1.33 20.05
N GLY A 286 -11.97 0.37 19.12
CA GLY A 286 -13.23 0.10 18.45
C GLY A 286 -13.29 0.49 16.97
N PHE A 287 -12.19 0.99 16.40
CA PHE A 287 -12.10 1.25 14.96
C PHE A 287 -11.87 -0.04 14.18
N ASP A 288 -12.55 -0.20 13.05
CA ASP A 288 -12.32 -1.31 12.12
C ASP A 288 -11.09 -1.07 11.24
N ALA A 289 -9.90 -1.14 11.84
CA ALA A 289 -8.63 -0.91 11.17
C ALA A 289 -8.08 -2.15 10.42
N SER A 290 -8.95 -3.06 9.95
CA SER A 290 -8.53 -4.29 9.23
C SER A 290 -8.14 -4.06 7.76
N GLY A 291 -8.15 -2.82 7.27
CA GLY A 291 -7.79 -2.49 5.89
C GLY A 291 -6.28 -2.56 5.61
N ARG A 292 -5.89 -3.38 4.62
CA ARG A 292 -4.55 -3.52 3.99
C ARG A 292 -3.39 -3.86 4.91
N ILE A 293 -3.21 -5.12 5.30
CA ILE A 293 -1.96 -5.55 5.95
C ILE A 293 -0.81 -5.37 4.95
N THR A 294 0.00 -4.33 5.10
CA THR A 294 1.30 -4.21 4.42
C THR A 294 2.38 -4.82 5.31
N PHE A 295 3.46 -5.33 4.71
CA PHE A 295 4.61 -5.83 5.48
C PHE A 295 5.24 -4.65 6.24
N GLY A 296 5.14 -4.65 7.57
CA GLY A 296 5.53 -3.49 8.38
C GLY A 296 7.03 -3.17 8.34
N ALA A 297 7.35 -1.87 8.31
CA ALA A 297 8.71 -1.31 8.45
C ALA A 297 9.51 -1.87 9.65
N ASP A 298 8.83 -2.32 10.69
CA ASP A 298 9.41 -2.90 11.90
C ASP A 298 9.95 -4.32 11.69
N GLN A 299 9.33 -5.12 10.84
CA GLN A 299 9.85 -6.45 10.49
C GLN A 299 11.13 -6.34 9.66
N TRP A 300 11.26 -5.28 8.85
CA TRP A 300 12.46 -4.96 8.09
C TRP A 300 13.66 -4.64 8.98
N VAL A 301 13.46 -3.78 9.99
CA VAL A 301 14.54 -3.38 10.91
C VAL A 301 15.06 -4.56 11.71
N ILE A 302 14.17 -5.44 12.22
CA ILE A 302 14.58 -6.63 12.97
C ILE A 302 15.37 -7.60 12.07
N THR A 303 14.90 -7.79 10.83
CA THR A 303 15.58 -8.64 9.84
C THR A 303 16.99 -8.13 9.55
N ILE A 304 17.15 -6.83 9.31
CA ILE A 304 18.45 -6.20 9.03
C ILE A 304 19.38 -6.33 10.22
N LEU A 305 18.92 -6.02 11.43
CA LEU A 305 19.73 -6.14 12.66
C LEU A 305 20.13 -7.59 12.93
N ALA A 306 19.24 -8.55 12.72
CA ALA A 306 19.54 -9.97 12.85
C ALA A 306 20.60 -10.42 11.84
N VAL A 307 20.53 -9.97 10.59
CA VAL A 307 21.56 -10.26 9.57
C VAL A 307 22.89 -9.62 9.91
N ILE A 308 22.90 -8.37 10.40
CA ILE A 308 24.14 -7.70 10.87
C ILE A 308 24.76 -8.49 12.01
N ALA A 309 23.98 -8.86 13.02
CA ALA A 309 24.44 -9.63 14.18
C ALA A 309 24.95 -11.03 13.78
N LEU A 310 24.22 -11.73 12.91
CA LEU A 310 24.62 -13.03 12.39
C LEU A 310 25.93 -12.93 11.58
N SER A 311 26.05 -11.94 10.70
CA SER A 311 27.26 -11.70 9.91
C SER A 311 28.46 -11.36 10.79
N ALA A 312 28.29 -10.50 11.79
CA ALA A 312 29.34 -10.14 12.74
C ALA A 312 29.77 -11.35 13.59
N GLY A 313 28.80 -12.14 14.07
CA GLY A 313 29.05 -13.37 14.82
C GLY A 313 29.82 -14.40 13.98
N MET A 314 29.42 -14.61 12.73
CA MET A 314 30.12 -15.51 11.81
C MET A 314 31.56 -15.07 11.57
N MET A 315 31.82 -13.77 11.37
CA MET A 315 33.19 -13.26 11.20
C MET A 315 34.03 -13.34 12.49
N ALA A 316 33.41 -13.23 13.67
CA ALA A 316 34.12 -13.27 14.95
C ALA A 316 34.42 -14.69 15.45
N LEU A 317 33.58 -15.67 15.07
CA LEU A 317 33.62 -17.02 15.64
C LEU A 317 34.13 -18.09 14.66
N MET A 318 34.26 -17.79 13.36
CA MET A 318 34.67 -18.82 12.40
C MET A 318 36.16 -19.18 12.48
N PRO A 319 36.50 -20.48 12.60
CA PRO A 319 37.88 -20.94 12.46
C PRO A 319 38.44 -20.62 11.07
N GLY A 320 39.66 -20.10 11.00
CA GLY A 320 40.35 -19.80 9.73
C GLY A 320 40.23 -18.35 9.24
N THR A 321 39.47 -17.49 9.92
CA THR A 321 39.46 -16.03 9.68
C THR A 321 40.65 -15.35 10.37
N LEU A 322 41.17 -14.27 9.77
CA LEU A 322 42.14 -13.39 10.41
C LEU A 322 41.46 -12.57 11.51
N SER A 323 42.18 -12.24 12.58
CA SER A 323 41.69 -11.35 13.63
C SER A 323 41.60 -9.92 13.11
N LEU A 324 40.47 -9.58 12.49
CA LEU A 324 40.16 -8.23 12.04
C LEU A 324 39.94 -7.30 13.24
N SER A 325 40.19 -5.99 13.05
CA SER A 325 39.86 -5.01 14.09
C SER A 325 38.35 -5.00 14.34
N LYS A 326 37.93 -4.72 15.59
CA LYS A 326 36.49 -4.64 15.93
C LYS A 326 35.73 -3.64 15.04
N GLY A 327 36.41 -2.58 14.57
CA GLY A 327 35.85 -1.58 13.66
C GLY A 327 35.62 -2.10 12.24
N ASP A 328 36.55 -2.91 11.71
CA ASP A 328 36.43 -3.47 10.36
C ASP A 328 35.33 -4.53 10.28
N ILE A 329 35.22 -5.39 11.30
CA ILE A 329 34.13 -6.37 11.40
C ILE A 329 32.78 -5.65 11.37
N LEU A 330 32.61 -4.63 12.22
CA LEU A 330 31.36 -3.87 12.29
C LEU A 330 31.03 -3.20 10.95
N ARG A 331 32.02 -2.58 10.30
CA ARG A 331 31.83 -1.90 9.01
C ARG A 331 31.40 -2.88 7.91
N ILE A 332 32.03 -4.05 7.83
CA ILE A 332 31.70 -5.08 6.83
C ILE A 332 30.30 -5.64 7.10
N SER A 333 29.99 -6.00 8.35
CA SER A 333 28.69 -6.55 8.74
C SER A 333 27.54 -5.55 8.53
N ILE A 334 27.74 -4.26 8.82
CA ILE A 334 26.74 -3.21 8.54
C ILE A 334 26.51 -3.07 7.04
N THR A 335 27.58 -2.97 6.25
CA THR A 335 27.49 -2.83 4.79
C THR A 335 26.75 -4.02 4.17
N PHE A 336 27.12 -5.23 4.61
CA PHE A 336 26.48 -6.46 4.15
C PHE A 336 25.02 -6.55 4.60
N GLY A 337 24.73 -6.31 5.87
CA GLY A 337 23.37 -6.40 6.42
C GLY A 337 22.40 -5.37 5.82
N LEU A 338 22.85 -4.15 5.56
CA LEU A 338 22.05 -3.15 4.83
C LEU A 338 21.80 -3.56 3.38
N SER A 339 22.81 -4.12 2.70
CA SER A 339 22.67 -4.59 1.31
C SER A 339 21.67 -5.75 1.19
N ILE A 340 21.74 -6.72 2.12
CA ILE A 340 20.75 -7.78 2.24
C ILE A 340 19.38 -7.21 2.62
N GLY A 341 19.32 -6.21 3.50
CA GLY A 341 18.08 -5.49 3.83
C GLY A 341 17.35 -4.99 2.58
N PHE A 342 18.07 -4.30 1.69
CA PHE A 342 17.51 -3.86 0.41
C PHE A 342 17.03 -5.03 -0.47
N ALA A 343 17.80 -6.12 -0.51
CA ALA A 343 17.45 -7.32 -1.27
C ALA A 343 16.12 -7.93 -0.80
N VAL A 344 15.95 -8.12 0.51
CA VAL A 344 14.72 -8.70 1.04
C VAL A 344 13.52 -7.76 0.85
N ILE A 345 13.71 -6.45 1.03
CA ILE A 345 12.65 -5.45 0.78
C ILE A 345 12.19 -5.51 -0.68
N GLY A 346 13.14 -5.50 -1.63
CA GLY A 346 12.83 -5.59 -3.06
C GLY A 346 12.10 -6.89 -3.41
N ALA A 347 12.58 -8.02 -2.89
CA ALA A 347 11.99 -9.34 -3.12
C ALA A 347 10.53 -9.43 -2.64
N VAL A 348 10.28 -9.05 -1.39
CA VAL A 348 8.95 -9.12 -0.78
C VAL A 348 8.01 -8.11 -1.43
N TRP A 349 8.48 -6.90 -1.74
CA TRP A 349 7.64 -5.89 -2.39
C TRP A 349 7.12 -6.37 -3.74
N VAL A 350 7.98 -6.96 -4.59
CA VAL A 350 7.56 -7.54 -5.87
C VAL A 350 6.59 -8.70 -5.65
N ALA A 351 6.89 -9.61 -4.72
CA ALA A 351 6.03 -10.75 -4.43
C ALA A 351 4.64 -10.34 -3.90
N GLN A 352 4.58 -9.34 -3.01
CA GLN A 352 3.32 -8.80 -2.49
C GLN A 352 2.49 -8.19 -3.59
N ARG A 353 3.10 -7.30 -4.39
CA ARG A 353 2.44 -6.66 -5.51
C ARG A 353 1.90 -7.70 -6.49
N PHE A 354 2.68 -8.73 -6.80
CA PHE A 354 2.27 -9.80 -7.70
C PHE A 354 1.06 -10.58 -7.15
N LEU A 355 1.11 -11.01 -5.88
CA LEU A 355 0.01 -11.73 -5.24
C LEU A 355 -1.25 -10.88 -5.06
N GLU A 356 -1.13 -9.57 -4.93
CA GLU A 356 -2.27 -8.65 -4.89
C GLU A 356 -2.94 -8.50 -6.26
N HIS A 357 -2.19 -8.56 -7.36
CA HIS A 357 -2.74 -8.41 -8.71
C HIS A 357 -3.33 -9.72 -9.26
N HIS A 358 -2.83 -10.88 -8.82
CA HIS A 358 -3.24 -12.20 -9.35
C HIS A 358 -4.05 -13.01 -8.33
N HIS A 359 -4.95 -12.35 -7.60
CA HIS A 359 -5.84 -13.01 -6.65
C HIS A 359 -6.83 -13.94 -7.40
N GLY A 360 -6.59 -15.25 -7.32
CA GLY A 360 -7.55 -16.28 -7.77
C GLY A 360 -7.27 -16.92 -9.13
N GLU A 361 -6.24 -16.47 -9.86
CA GLU A 361 -5.78 -17.10 -11.12
C GLU A 361 -4.61 -18.06 -10.85
N ALA A 362 -4.49 -19.14 -11.63
CA ALA A 362 -3.28 -19.96 -11.58
C ALA A 362 -2.07 -19.07 -11.94
N ILE A 363 -0.98 -19.16 -11.18
CA ILE A 363 0.27 -18.43 -11.48
C ILE A 363 0.84 -19.02 -12.77
N VAL A 364 0.49 -18.44 -13.91
CA VAL A 364 0.96 -18.89 -15.24
C VAL A 364 2.42 -18.49 -15.43
N ASP A 365 2.77 -17.24 -15.09
CA ASP A 365 4.13 -16.71 -15.25
C ASP A 365 4.64 -16.00 -13.98
N PRO A 366 5.82 -16.38 -13.44
CA PRO A 366 6.44 -15.66 -12.34
C PRO A 366 6.88 -14.24 -12.76
N PRO A 367 6.96 -13.26 -11.85
CA PRO A 367 7.32 -11.88 -12.16
C PRO A 367 8.82 -11.68 -12.42
N ILE A 368 9.41 -12.45 -13.36
CA ILE A 368 10.85 -12.47 -13.64
C ILE A 368 11.34 -11.07 -14.08
N ALA A 369 10.59 -10.36 -14.91
CA ALA A 369 10.96 -9.02 -15.35
C ALA A 369 11.00 -8.00 -14.19
N GLN A 370 10.04 -8.07 -13.26
CA GLN A 370 10.01 -7.17 -12.10
C GLN A 370 11.08 -7.56 -11.07
N LEU A 371 11.35 -8.85 -10.89
CA LEU A 371 12.40 -9.35 -10.00
C LEU A 371 13.80 -9.03 -10.52
N THR A 372 14.02 -9.12 -11.83
CA THR A 372 15.29 -8.72 -12.45
C THR A 372 15.52 -7.22 -12.32
N LEU A 373 14.49 -6.40 -12.57
CA LEU A 373 14.56 -4.95 -12.32
C LEU A 373 14.86 -4.64 -10.84
N ALA A 374 14.16 -5.28 -9.91
CA ALA A 374 14.40 -5.12 -8.48
C ALA A 374 15.83 -5.53 -8.10
N ALA A 375 16.34 -6.63 -8.65
CA ALA A 375 17.72 -7.09 -8.42
C ALA A 375 18.76 -6.10 -8.96
N LEU A 376 18.52 -5.46 -10.11
CA LEU A 376 19.38 -4.40 -10.65
C LEU A 376 19.39 -3.16 -9.75
N ILE A 377 18.23 -2.74 -9.25
CA ILE A 377 18.13 -1.61 -8.30
C ILE A 377 18.89 -1.94 -7.01
N VAL A 378 18.70 -3.14 -6.46
CA VAL A 378 19.40 -3.61 -5.25
C VAL A 378 20.91 -3.70 -5.49
N ALA A 379 21.34 -4.15 -6.66
CA ALA A 379 22.76 -4.17 -7.04
C ALA A 379 23.34 -2.75 -7.06
N GLY A 380 22.64 -1.79 -7.66
CA GLY A 380 23.03 -0.38 -7.67
C GLY A 380 23.12 0.22 -6.27
N LEU A 381 22.13 -0.03 -5.41
CA LEU A 381 22.13 0.43 -4.00
C LEU A 381 23.26 -0.21 -3.19
N SER A 382 23.52 -1.50 -3.39
CA SER A 382 24.63 -2.24 -2.77
C SER A 382 25.99 -1.67 -3.20
N ALA A 383 26.17 -1.36 -4.50
CA ALA A 383 27.36 -0.72 -5.01
C ALA A 383 27.56 0.68 -4.40
N ALA A 384 26.50 1.50 -4.37
CA ALA A 384 26.54 2.83 -3.77
C ALA A 384 26.92 2.76 -2.28
N LEU A 385 26.36 1.83 -1.52
CA LEU A 385 26.67 1.64 -0.10
C LEU A 385 28.14 1.25 0.11
N ARG A 386 28.65 0.34 -0.73
CA ARG A 386 30.05 -0.12 -0.71
C ARG A 386 31.06 0.95 -1.09
N ILE A 387 30.65 2.00 -1.80
CA ILE A 387 31.49 3.18 -2.10
C ILE A 387 31.33 4.24 -1.00
N ALA A 388 30.09 4.53 -0.59
CA ALA A 388 29.78 5.59 0.35
C ALA A 388 30.36 5.35 1.75
N ILE A 389 30.25 4.14 2.30
CA ILE A 389 30.73 3.84 3.65
C ILE A 389 32.26 4.04 3.78
N PRO A 390 33.11 3.55 2.85
CA PRO A 390 34.53 3.90 2.81
C PRO A 390 34.86 5.38 2.61
N LEU A 391 34.01 6.08 1.86
CA LEU A 391 34.23 7.47 1.48
C LEU A 391 34.06 8.42 2.68
N VAL A 392 33.12 8.12 3.58
CA VAL A 392 32.75 8.99 4.71
C VAL A 392 33.96 9.37 5.60
N PRO A 393 34.80 8.44 6.09
CA PRO A 393 35.97 8.81 6.89
C PRO A 393 36.96 9.72 6.15
N GLY A 394 37.21 9.46 4.85
CA GLY A 394 38.14 10.25 4.05
C GLY A 394 37.64 11.66 3.74
N LEU A 395 36.32 11.82 3.54
CA LEU A 395 35.68 13.14 3.40
C LEU A 395 35.72 13.92 4.71
N ILE A 396 35.47 13.26 5.85
CA ILE A 396 35.56 13.89 7.19
C ILE A 396 36.99 14.38 7.47
N GLN A 397 38.00 13.66 6.95
CA GLN A 397 39.42 14.01 7.10
C GLN A 397 39.93 15.03 6.06
N GLY A 398 39.08 15.48 5.11
CA GLY A 398 39.47 16.42 4.06
C GLY A 398 40.49 15.86 3.05
N SER A 399 40.58 14.53 2.93
CA SER A 399 41.55 13.89 2.03
C SER A 399 41.12 13.97 0.57
N SER A 400 41.96 14.53 -0.28
CA SER A 400 41.77 14.57 -1.74
C SER A 400 41.83 13.17 -2.39
N SER A 401 42.40 12.17 -1.70
CA SER A 401 42.49 10.78 -2.18
C SER A 401 41.34 9.90 -1.70
N ALA A 402 40.38 10.45 -0.95
CA ALA A 402 39.26 9.69 -0.37
C ALA A 402 38.39 8.98 -1.42
N LEU A 403 38.02 9.69 -2.50
CA LEU A 403 37.18 9.15 -3.57
C LEU A 403 37.93 8.11 -4.44
N PRO A 404 39.15 8.38 -4.94
CA PRO A 404 39.96 7.36 -5.60
C PRO A 404 40.12 6.09 -4.77
N HIS A 405 40.43 6.22 -3.47
CA HIS A 405 40.60 5.07 -2.59
C HIS A 405 39.32 4.26 -2.40
N ALA A 406 38.17 4.92 -2.24
CA ALA A 406 36.87 4.24 -2.14
C ALA A 406 36.51 3.49 -3.43
N ILE A 407 36.82 4.06 -4.60
CA ILE A 407 36.60 3.43 -5.91
C ILE A 407 37.51 2.22 -6.09
N THR A 408 38.81 2.32 -5.75
CA THR A 408 39.73 1.18 -5.83
C THR A 408 39.29 0.04 -4.92
N GLN A 409 38.89 0.35 -3.68
CA GLN A 409 38.33 -0.65 -2.75
C GLN A 409 37.06 -1.31 -3.30
N PHE A 410 36.22 -0.55 -4.01
CA PHE A 410 35.04 -1.09 -4.67
C PHE A 410 35.42 -2.00 -5.84
N LEU A 411 36.35 -1.60 -6.70
CA LEU A 411 36.81 -2.42 -7.84
C LEU A 411 37.44 -3.74 -7.39
N GLU A 412 38.17 -3.77 -6.27
CA GLU A 412 38.70 -5.01 -5.70
C GLU A 412 37.60 -5.95 -5.17
N ARG A 413 36.40 -5.43 -4.86
CA ARG A 413 35.35 -6.13 -4.09
C ARG A 413 33.97 -6.08 -4.76
N TRP A 414 33.92 -5.70 -6.02
CA TRP A 414 32.68 -5.57 -6.79
C TRP A 414 31.89 -6.89 -6.88
N PRO A 415 32.52 -8.09 -6.92
CA PRO A 415 31.75 -9.34 -7.02
C PRO A 415 30.78 -9.54 -5.85
N GLY A 416 31.05 -8.94 -4.69
CA GLY A 416 30.13 -9.03 -3.55
C GLY A 416 28.76 -8.38 -3.76
N VAL A 417 28.55 -7.61 -4.84
CA VAL A 417 27.23 -7.09 -5.24
C VAL A 417 26.30 -8.19 -5.78
N ILE A 418 26.87 -9.31 -6.25
CA ILE A 418 26.12 -10.45 -6.81
C ILE A 418 25.23 -11.11 -5.75
N ILE A 419 25.70 -11.22 -4.50
CA ILE A 419 24.96 -11.93 -3.43
C ILE A 419 23.60 -11.25 -3.12
N PRO A 420 23.52 -9.92 -2.86
CA PRO A 420 22.22 -9.23 -2.72
C PRO A 420 21.30 -9.35 -3.94
N ALA A 421 21.84 -9.30 -5.16
CA ALA A 421 21.04 -9.45 -6.37
C ALA A 421 20.43 -10.86 -6.48
N ALA A 422 21.25 -11.89 -6.27
CA ALA A 422 20.80 -13.29 -6.23
C ALA A 422 19.75 -13.52 -5.13
N CYS A 423 19.96 -12.94 -3.94
CA CYS A 423 19.02 -12.99 -2.82
C CYS A 423 17.65 -12.38 -3.18
N THR A 424 17.65 -11.29 -3.95
CA THR A 424 16.41 -10.61 -4.36
C THR A 424 15.57 -11.52 -5.27
N ILE A 425 16.22 -12.17 -6.24
CA ILE A 425 15.58 -13.07 -7.20
C ILE A 425 15.09 -14.33 -6.49
N SER A 426 15.94 -14.99 -5.69
CA SER A 426 15.60 -16.23 -5.01
C SER A 426 14.44 -16.05 -4.04
N LEU A 427 14.50 -15.05 -3.15
CA LEU A 427 13.43 -14.79 -2.19
C LEU A 427 12.16 -14.32 -2.88
N GLY A 428 12.26 -13.52 -3.94
CA GLY A 428 11.09 -13.04 -4.68
C GLY A 428 10.32 -14.19 -5.33
N LEU A 429 11.03 -15.13 -5.98
CA LEU A 429 10.45 -16.35 -6.53
C LEU A 429 9.86 -17.23 -5.42
N LEU A 430 10.60 -17.49 -4.35
CA LEU A 430 10.14 -18.30 -3.23
C LEU A 430 8.89 -17.72 -2.56
N CYS A 431 8.84 -16.41 -2.33
CA CYS A 431 7.67 -15.73 -1.76
C CYS A 431 6.47 -15.81 -2.70
N THR A 432 6.69 -15.65 -4.01
CA THR A 432 5.62 -15.72 -5.02
C THR A 432 5.03 -17.13 -5.10
N TYR A 433 5.87 -18.16 -5.23
CA TYR A 433 5.42 -19.55 -5.38
C TYR A 433 4.91 -20.19 -4.08
N LEU A 434 5.58 -19.95 -2.95
CA LEU A 434 5.21 -20.55 -1.67
C LEU A 434 4.13 -19.76 -0.93
N GLY A 435 3.96 -18.47 -1.26
CA GLY A 435 2.83 -17.66 -0.84
C GLY A 435 1.53 -18.32 -1.30
N ALA A 436 1.30 -18.43 -2.60
CA ALA A 436 0.02 -18.94 -3.11
C ALA A 436 -0.33 -20.40 -2.70
N ARG A 437 0.62 -21.21 -2.21
CA ARG A 437 0.35 -22.61 -1.81
C ARG A 437 -0.26 -22.74 -0.41
N PRO A 438 -1.17 -23.71 -0.16
CA PRO A 438 -1.82 -23.94 1.14
C PRO A 438 -0.90 -24.66 2.15
N TRP A 439 0.36 -24.26 2.25
CA TRP A 439 1.36 -24.89 3.12
C TRP A 439 1.39 -24.30 4.53
N SER A 440 1.80 -25.12 5.51
CA SER A 440 2.05 -24.65 6.86
C SER A 440 3.27 -23.71 6.92
N GLN A 441 3.27 -22.78 7.88
CA GLN A 441 4.36 -21.81 8.10
C GLN A 441 5.73 -22.48 8.19
N VAL A 442 5.83 -23.57 8.94
CA VAL A 442 7.09 -24.31 9.15
C VAL A 442 7.59 -24.90 7.84
N ARG A 443 6.71 -25.52 7.04
CA ARG A 443 7.09 -26.13 5.76
C ARG A 443 7.57 -25.08 4.76
N ALA A 444 6.87 -23.95 4.65
CA ALA A 444 7.29 -22.85 3.79
C ALA A 444 8.64 -22.26 4.22
N ALA A 445 8.89 -22.14 5.53
CA ALA A 445 10.16 -21.64 6.06
C ALA A 445 11.33 -22.60 5.79
N ILE A 446 11.14 -23.92 5.93
CA ILE A 446 12.17 -24.93 5.64
C ILE A 446 12.55 -24.90 4.15
N VAL A 447 11.55 -24.90 3.26
CA VAL A 447 11.81 -24.84 1.81
C VAL A 447 12.43 -23.50 1.42
N GLY A 448 11.99 -22.41 2.05
CA GLY A 448 12.61 -21.10 1.92
C GLY A 448 14.10 -21.09 2.32
N ALA A 449 14.43 -21.74 3.42
CA ALA A 449 15.79 -21.86 3.93
C ALA A 449 16.69 -22.64 2.94
N LEU A 450 16.23 -23.79 2.47
CA LEU A 450 16.97 -24.62 1.51
C LEU A 450 17.13 -23.92 0.15
N GLY A 451 16.04 -23.35 -0.38
CA GLY A 451 16.04 -22.67 -1.67
C GLY A 451 16.93 -21.42 -1.68
N ASN A 452 16.83 -20.58 -0.64
CA ASN A 452 17.68 -19.39 -0.54
C ASN A 452 19.13 -19.75 -0.19
N GLY A 453 19.35 -20.78 0.62
CA GLY A 453 20.68 -21.32 0.90
C GLY A 453 21.40 -21.79 -0.36
N LEU A 454 20.70 -22.52 -1.24
CA LEU A 454 21.24 -22.96 -2.54
C LEU A 454 21.58 -21.76 -3.44
N ALA A 455 20.73 -20.75 -3.51
CA ALA A 455 21.00 -19.53 -4.29
C ALA A 455 22.21 -18.75 -3.76
N PHE A 456 22.39 -18.69 -2.43
CA PHE A 456 23.58 -18.09 -1.82
C PHE A 456 24.83 -18.92 -2.08
N MET A 457 24.72 -20.25 -2.08
CA MET A 457 25.83 -21.15 -2.41
C MET A 457 26.31 -20.94 -3.85
N THR A 458 25.40 -20.89 -4.82
CA THR A 458 25.74 -20.67 -6.24
C THR A 458 26.32 -19.27 -6.47
N ALA A 459 25.72 -18.24 -5.87
CA ALA A 459 26.27 -16.89 -5.91
C ALA A 459 27.65 -16.80 -5.25
N ALA A 460 27.86 -17.47 -4.12
CA ALA A 460 29.13 -17.47 -3.41
C ALA A 460 30.23 -18.19 -4.18
N LEU A 461 29.92 -19.27 -4.90
CA LEU A 461 30.85 -19.94 -5.79
C LEU A 461 31.33 -18.99 -6.91
N LEU A 462 30.39 -18.27 -7.54
CA LEU A 462 30.72 -17.28 -8.55
C LEU A 462 31.55 -16.13 -7.98
N VAL A 463 31.21 -15.62 -6.79
CA VAL A 463 31.97 -14.57 -6.10
C VAL A 463 33.37 -15.05 -5.71
N ALA A 464 33.51 -16.26 -5.18
CA ALA A 464 34.80 -16.84 -4.81
C ALA A 464 35.70 -17.10 -6.02
N TRP A 465 35.11 -17.33 -7.20
CA TRP A 465 35.84 -17.47 -8.46
C TRP A 465 36.30 -16.11 -9.03
N LEU A 466 35.49 -15.05 -8.85
CA LEU A 466 35.79 -13.70 -9.36
C LEU A 466 36.75 -12.89 -8.45
N LEU A 467 36.90 -13.28 -7.18
CA LEU A 467 37.80 -12.59 -6.25
C LEU A 467 39.25 -13.05 -6.43
N SER A 468 40.19 -12.10 -6.38
CA SER A 468 41.62 -12.41 -6.41
C SER A 468 42.11 -12.97 -5.07
N ASP A 469 43.15 -13.82 -5.12
CA ASP A 469 43.73 -14.42 -3.92
C ASP A 469 44.35 -13.37 -2.97
N ASP A 470 44.82 -12.24 -3.51
CA ASP A 470 45.30 -11.07 -2.75
C ASP A 470 44.22 -10.40 -1.90
N VAL A 471 42.95 -10.48 -2.33
CA VAL A 471 41.83 -9.93 -1.55
C VAL A 471 41.41 -10.93 -0.48
N LEU A 472 41.44 -12.23 -0.78
CA LEU A 472 41.08 -13.30 0.17
C LEU A 472 42.10 -13.41 1.32
N SER A 473 43.39 -13.23 1.04
CA SER A 473 44.46 -13.26 2.04
C SER A 473 44.38 -12.12 3.08
N LYS A 474 43.64 -11.04 2.78
CA LYS A 474 43.36 -9.94 3.73
C LYS A 474 42.37 -10.36 4.84
N PHE A 475 41.59 -11.42 4.63
CA PHE A 475 40.49 -11.82 5.53
C PHE A 475 40.65 -13.22 6.12
N TYR A 476 41.40 -14.10 5.47
CA TYR A 476 41.54 -15.51 5.85
C TYR A 476 43.00 -15.90 6.06
N LYS A 477 43.22 -16.88 6.96
CA LYS A 477 44.56 -17.42 7.22
C LYS A 477 45.09 -18.15 5.97
N PRO A 478 46.42 -18.10 5.71
CA PRO A 478 47.02 -18.71 4.50
C PRO A 478 46.78 -20.22 4.39
N GLU A 479 46.67 -20.92 5.52
CA GLU A 479 46.52 -22.38 5.60
C GLU A 479 45.06 -22.85 5.48
N ALA A 480 44.09 -21.92 5.47
CA ALA A 480 42.67 -22.25 5.42
C ALA A 480 42.18 -22.38 3.96
N PRO A 481 41.22 -23.28 3.66
CA PRO A 481 40.57 -23.34 2.36
C PRO A 481 39.63 -22.13 2.18
N THR A 482 40.21 -20.98 1.84
CA THR A 482 39.56 -19.65 1.86
C THR A 482 38.29 -19.59 1.01
N ARG A 483 38.33 -20.13 -0.22
CA ARG A 483 37.17 -20.15 -1.14
C ARG A 483 36.03 -21.01 -0.61
N THR A 484 36.34 -22.18 -0.04
CA THR A 484 35.34 -23.07 0.58
C THR A 484 34.68 -22.38 1.78
N LEU A 485 35.46 -21.65 2.58
CA LEU A 485 34.97 -20.94 3.75
C LEU A 485 34.00 -19.80 3.37
N VAL A 486 34.29 -19.04 2.31
CA VAL A 486 33.39 -18.02 1.75
C VAL A 486 32.06 -18.65 1.32
N VAL A 487 32.09 -19.81 0.65
CA VAL A 487 30.88 -20.51 0.20
C VAL A 487 30.05 -20.98 1.39
N ILE A 488 30.67 -21.63 2.39
CA ILE A 488 29.96 -22.15 3.57
C ILE A 488 29.31 -21.02 4.37
N THR A 489 30.07 -19.97 4.69
CA THR A 489 29.56 -18.82 5.47
C THR A 489 28.38 -18.15 4.79
N THR A 490 28.52 -17.87 3.50
CA THR A 490 27.48 -17.19 2.71
C THR A 490 26.23 -18.07 2.61
N SER A 491 26.40 -19.39 2.42
CA SER A 491 25.28 -20.34 2.36
C SER A 491 24.52 -20.42 3.69
N LEU A 492 25.21 -20.48 4.83
CA LEU A 492 24.59 -20.50 6.16
C LEU A 492 23.76 -19.23 6.44
N ILE A 493 24.29 -18.07 6.04
CA ILE A 493 23.56 -16.80 6.13
C ILE A 493 22.31 -16.83 5.22
N GLY A 494 22.44 -17.34 3.99
CA GLY A 494 21.34 -17.53 3.06
C GLY A 494 20.22 -18.42 3.62
N ILE A 495 20.57 -19.52 4.29
CA ILE A 495 19.63 -20.42 4.97
C ILE A 495 18.85 -19.67 6.05
N ALA A 496 19.55 -18.95 6.93
CA ALA A 496 18.92 -18.21 8.03
C ALA A 496 17.96 -17.11 7.51
N ILE A 497 18.37 -16.36 6.48
CA ILE A 497 17.53 -15.35 5.84
C ILE A 497 16.31 -15.99 5.19
N GLY A 498 16.50 -17.07 4.42
CA GLY A 498 15.41 -17.78 3.75
C GLY A 498 14.35 -18.28 4.73
N PHE A 499 14.79 -18.88 5.84
CA PHE A 499 13.91 -19.32 6.90
C PHE A 499 13.09 -18.16 7.48
N MET A 500 13.77 -17.09 7.91
CA MET A 500 13.14 -15.97 8.60
C MET A 500 12.16 -15.21 7.71
N VAL A 501 12.52 -14.97 6.45
CA VAL A 501 11.71 -14.21 5.50
C VAL A 501 10.45 -15.00 5.12
N LEU A 502 10.58 -16.27 4.74
CA LEU A 502 9.41 -17.07 4.36
C LEU A 502 8.49 -17.38 5.55
N TRP A 503 9.04 -17.54 6.76
CA TRP A 503 8.23 -17.64 7.97
C TRP A 503 7.31 -16.42 8.16
N GLN A 504 7.90 -15.24 8.08
CA GLN A 504 7.20 -13.97 8.28
C GLN A 504 6.24 -13.68 7.13
N PHE A 505 6.64 -13.95 5.89
CA PHE A 505 5.80 -13.81 4.71
C PHE A 505 4.55 -14.69 4.78
N LYS A 506 4.71 -15.96 5.18
CA LYS A 506 3.57 -16.87 5.31
C LYS A 506 2.63 -16.50 6.45
N ARG A 507 3.18 -15.95 7.54
CA ARG A 507 2.37 -15.37 8.61
C ARG A 507 1.56 -14.17 8.12
N TRP A 508 2.20 -13.25 7.43
CA TRP A 508 1.54 -12.10 6.82
C TRP A 508 0.38 -12.51 5.89
N GLU A 509 0.62 -13.48 5.00
CA GLU A 509 -0.41 -13.95 4.08
C GLU A 509 -1.60 -14.60 4.79
N ARG A 510 -1.35 -15.41 5.82
CA ARG A 510 -2.42 -16.01 6.64
C ARG A 510 -3.26 -14.94 7.31
N ASP A 511 -2.61 -13.95 7.94
CA ASP A 511 -3.31 -12.85 8.61
C ASP A 511 -4.15 -12.07 7.57
N ARG A 512 -3.61 -11.85 6.37
CA ARG A 512 -4.33 -11.20 5.24
C ARG A 512 -5.57 -11.99 4.82
N MET A 513 -5.46 -13.32 4.67
CA MET A 513 -6.59 -14.18 4.30
C MET A 513 -7.68 -14.20 5.38
N VAL A 514 -7.30 -14.25 6.65
CA VAL A 514 -8.25 -14.20 7.78
C VAL A 514 -8.99 -12.87 7.80
N ASP A 515 -8.29 -11.76 7.58
CA ASP A 515 -8.91 -10.44 7.56
C ASP A 515 -9.80 -10.23 6.32
N ALA A 516 -9.41 -10.76 5.16
CA ALA A 516 -10.25 -10.78 3.97
C ALA A 516 -11.55 -11.60 4.19
N ALA A 517 -11.45 -12.76 4.84
CA ALA A 517 -12.60 -13.58 5.20
C ALA A 517 -13.56 -12.85 6.16
N ARG A 518 -13.01 -12.19 7.18
CA ARG A 518 -13.81 -11.36 8.11
C ARG A 518 -14.44 -10.16 7.43
N ALA A 519 -13.76 -9.53 6.47
CA ALA A 519 -14.31 -8.42 5.69
C ALA A 519 -15.47 -8.88 4.80
N ALA A 520 -15.36 -10.06 4.18
CA ALA A 520 -16.43 -10.67 3.39
C ALA A 520 -17.66 -11.01 4.25
N GLU A 521 -17.45 -11.63 5.42
CA GLU A 521 -18.50 -11.95 6.39
C GLU A 521 -19.27 -10.69 6.83
N ARG A 522 -18.54 -9.59 7.12
CA ARG A 522 -19.15 -8.30 7.50
C ARG A 522 -19.90 -7.62 6.37
N ALA A 523 -19.48 -7.83 5.12
CA ALA A 523 -20.18 -7.30 3.95
C ALA A 523 -21.51 -8.03 3.67
N GLY A 524 -21.93 -8.96 4.54
CA GLY A 524 -23.13 -9.77 4.33
C GLY A 524 -22.97 -10.76 3.18
N ILE A 525 -21.76 -10.95 2.67
CA ILE A 525 -21.42 -12.01 1.73
C ILE A 525 -21.32 -13.26 2.59
N ALA A 526 -22.47 -13.92 2.79
CA ALA A 526 -22.51 -15.23 3.43
C ALA A 526 -21.39 -16.08 2.82
N ALA A 527 -20.60 -16.73 3.68
CA ALA A 527 -19.63 -17.71 3.25
C ALA A 527 -20.39 -18.84 2.54
N CYS A 528 -20.66 -18.67 1.25
CA CYS A 528 -20.76 -19.77 0.33
C CYS A 528 -19.45 -20.51 0.53
N GLY A 529 -19.51 -21.62 1.27
CA GLY A 529 -18.38 -22.52 1.43
C GLY A 529 -17.76 -22.67 0.05
N VAL A 530 -16.44 -22.42 -0.02
CA VAL A 530 -15.67 -22.39 -1.26
C VAL A 530 -16.28 -23.37 -2.25
N PRO A 531 -17.02 -22.90 -3.27
CA PRO A 531 -17.37 -23.79 -4.36
C PRO A 531 -16.02 -24.31 -4.87
N PRO A 532 -15.90 -25.61 -5.21
CA PRO A 532 -14.67 -26.08 -5.85
C PRO A 532 -14.32 -25.09 -6.96
N PRO A 533 -13.03 -24.71 -7.08
CA PRO A 533 -12.61 -23.54 -7.85
C PRO A 533 -13.38 -23.52 -9.16
N ALA A 534 -14.07 -22.41 -9.42
CA ALA A 534 -14.79 -22.21 -10.67
C ALA A 534 -13.82 -22.57 -11.79
N GLU A 535 -14.17 -23.62 -12.52
CA GLU A 535 -13.35 -24.18 -13.59
C GLU A 535 -12.98 -23.02 -14.51
N GLU A 536 -11.66 -22.78 -14.58
CA GLU A 536 -10.98 -21.67 -15.21
C GLU A 536 -11.65 -21.29 -16.54
N LEU A 537 -11.80 -19.99 -16.80
CA LEU A 537 -12.16 -19.46 -18.12
C LEU A 537 -10.93 -19.58 -19.07
N ASP A 538 -10.57 -20.85 -19.32
CA ASP A 538 -9.80 -21.48 -20.39
C ASP A 538 -8.28 -21.22 -20.48
N PRO A 539 -7.48 -22.31 -20.53
CA PRO A 539 -7.14 -22.83 -21.85
C PRO A 539 -7.35 -24.36 -22.01
N ALA A 540 -8.07 -24.72 -23.07
CA ALA A 540 -7.98 -25.96 -23.86
C ALA A 540 -7.82 -27.26 -23.05
N ALA A 541 -8.87 -27.67 -22.35
CA ALA A 541 -9.03 -29.10 -22.08
C ALA A 541 -9.22 -29.83 -23.43
N PRO A 542 -8.54 -30.96 -23.70
CA PRO A 542 -8.80 -31.74 -24.90
C PRO A 542 -10.19 -32.37 -24.77
N SER A 543 -11.16 -31.70 -25.37
CA SER A 543 -12.53 -32.18 -25.53
C SER A 543 -12.54 -33.39 -26.45
N ARG A 544 -13.36 -34.39 -26.09
CA ARG A 544 -13.84 -35.35 -27.10
C ARG A 544 -14.37 -34.52 -28.27
N SER A 545 -13.95 -34.83 -29.50
CA SER A 545 -14.09 -33.97 -30.70
C SER A 545 -15.46 -33.33 -30.94
N ASP A 546 -16.52 -33.92 -30.37
CA ASP A 546 -17.91 -33.53 -30.61
C ASP A 546 -18.62 -32.89 -29.40
N VAL A 547 -17.91 -32.58 -28.30
CA VAL A 547 -18.52 -31.99 -27.09
C VAL A 547 -17.73 -30.77 -26.61
N ALA A 548 -18.42 -29.64 -26.49
CA ALA A 548 -17.85 -28.41 -25.94
C ALA A 548 -17.53 -28.55 -24.46
N ALA A 549 -16.47 -27.85 -24.02
CA ALA A 549 -16.10 -27.82 -22.61
C ALA A 549 -17.26 -27.24 -21.74
N ARG A 550 -17.29 -27.64 -20.47
CA ARG A 550 -18.37 -27.27 -19.53
C ARG A 550 -18.51 -25.76 -19.37
N ASN A 551 -17.40 -25.02 -19.44
CA ASN A 551 -17.36 -23.56 -19.41
C ASN A 551 -18.13 -22.89 -20.58
N TYR A 552 -18.26 -23.56 -21.73
CA TYR A 552 -19.12 -23.11 -22.85
C TYR A 552 -20.58 -23.55 -22.71
N GLY A 553 -20.90 -24.38 -21.73
CA GLY A 553 -22.21 -24.96 -21.51
C GLY A 553 -22.32 -26.45 -21.84
N GLY A 554 -21.22 -27.12 -22.21
CA GLY A 554 -21.20 -28.59 -22.34
C GLY A 554 -22.02 -29.16 -23.51
N TYR A 555 -22.37 -28.34 -24.49
CA TYR A 555 -23.22 -28.74 -25.62
C TYR A 555 -22.47 -29.64 -26.61
N THR A 556 -23.18 -30.56 -27.25
CA THR A 556 -22.63 -31.43 -28.29
C THR A 556 -22.76 -30.78 -29.67
N ARG A 557 -21.87 -31.14 -30.61
CA ARG A 557 -21.93 -30.68 -32.01
C ARG A 557 -23.29 -30.96 -32.63
N ALA A 558 -23.81 -32.18 -32.45
CA ALA A 558 -25.13 -32.58 -32.96
C ALA A 558 -26.27 -31.66 -32.48
N ASN A 559 -26.20 -31.15 -31.25
CA ASN A 559 -27.23 -30.27 -30.68
C ASN A 559 -27.14 -28.82 -31.19
N VAL A 560 -26.06 -28.46 -31.89
CA VAL A 560 -25.82 -27.08 -32.34
C VAL A 560 -25.56 -26.97 -33.84
N THR A 561 -25.52 -28.08 -34.59
CA THR A 561 -25.37 -28.07 -36.06
C THR A 561 -26.41 -27.20 -36.75
N HIS A 562 -27.64 -27.12 -36.23
CA HIS A 562 -28.69 -26.26 -36.79
C HIS A 562 -28.42 -24.75 -36.63
N LEU A 563 -27.55 -24.37 -35.68
CA LEU A 563 -27.15 -22.99 -35.44
C LEU A 563 -25.99 -22.56 -36.35
N GLU A 564 -25.28 -23.50 -36.98
CA GLU A 564 -24.22 -23.18 -37.93
C GLU A 564 -24.78 -22.51 -39.19
N GLY A 565 -24.05 -21.53 -39.73
CA GLY A 565 -24.44 -20.81 -40.93
C GLY A 565 -24.15 -19.31 -40.86
N ARG A 566 -24.61 -18.61 -41.90
CA ARG A 566 -24.41 -17.18 -42.06
C ARG A 566 -25.61 -16.40 -41.53
N TYR A 567 -25.35 -15.37 -40.75
CA TYR A 567 -26.35 -14.50 -40.16
C TYR A 567 -26.10 -13.05 -40.56
N VAL A 568 -27.19 -12.31 -40.81
CA VAL A 568 -27.15 -10.85 -40.87
C VAL A 568 -27.43 -10.33 -39.47
N CYS A 569 -26.47 -9.59 -38.94
CA CYS A 569 -26.55 -8.89 -37.67
C CYS A 569 -26.86 -7.43 -37.94
N PHE A 570 -27.92 -6.91 -37.33
CA PHE A 570 -28.21 -5.48 -37.42
C PHE A 570 -28.56 -4.89 -36.05
N ARG A 571 -28.13 -3.65 -35.84
CA ARG A 571 -28.30 -2.89 -34.60
C ARG A 571 -28.26 -1.38 -34.86
N PRO A 572 -28.74 -0.53 -33.94
CA PRO A 572 -28.50 0.90 -34.01
C PRO A 572 -27.00 1.23 -33.97
N ALA A 573 -26.58 2.23 -34.76
CA ALA A 573 -25.24 2.79 -34.68
C ALA A 573 -25.11 3.62 -33.39
N PHE A 574 -23.95 3.53 -32.72
CA PHE A 574 -23.72 4.27 -31.47
C PHE A 574 -23.34 5.74 -31.68
N THR A 575 -22.92 6.11 -32.89
CA THR A 575 -22.37 7.43 -33.22
C THR A 575 -23.39 8.36 -33.90
N SER A 576 -24.50 7.82 -34.43
CA SER A 576 -25.46 8.61 -35.20
C SER A 576 -26.88 8.12 -34.96
N ALA A 577 -27.73 9.01 -34.46
CA ALA A 577 -29.14 8.72 -34.23
C ALA A 577 -29.84 8.36 -35.54
N GLY A 578 -30.69 7.34 -35.51
CA GLY A 578 -31.45 6.89 -36.68
C GLY A 578 -30.63 6.17 -37.75
N VAL A 579 -29.35 5.84 -37.52
CA VAL A 579 -28.55 5.01 -38.43
C VAL A 579 -28.52 3.56 -37.92
N ILE A 580 -28.72 2.60 -38.81
CA ILE A 580 -28.64 1.16 -38.50
C ILE A 580 -27.34 0.61 -39.09
N SER A 581 -26.56 -0.09 -38.29
CA SER A 581 -25.37 -0.82 -38.72
C SER A 581 -25.75 -2.28 -38.96
N ALA A 582 -25.57 -2.76 -40.19
CA ALA A 582 -25.83 -4.14 -40.59
C ALA A 582 -24.55 -4.80 -41.14
N TYR A 583 -24.26 -6.02 -40.71
CA TYR A 583 -23.07 -6.77 -41.11
C TYR A 583 -23.30 -8.28 -41.04
N LEU A 584 -22.39 -9.06 -41.60
CA LEU A 584 -22.49 -10.52 -41.59
C LEU A 584 -21.77 -11.13 -40.39
N MET A 585 -22.27 -12.25 -39.93
CA MET A 585 -21.66 -13.08 -38.90
C MET A 585 -21.75 -14.54 -39.32
N ASP A 586 -20.60 -15.17 -39.52
CA ASP A 586 -20.51 -16.59 -39.86
C ASP A 586 -20.32 -17.39 -38.56
N LEU A 587 -21.24 -18.29 -38.25
CA LEU A 587 -21.16 -19.23 -37.14
C LEU A 587 -20.72 -20.60 -37.66
N ARG A 588 -19.67 -21.16 -37.07
CA ARG A 588 -19.12 -22.47 -37.43
C ARG A 588 -18.63 -23.24 -36.22
N TRP A 589 -18.68 -24.57 -36.28
CA TRP A 589 -17.96 -25.41 -35.36
C TRP A 589 -16.44 -25.31 -35.60
N ASP A 590 -15.67 -25.12 -34.53
CA ASP A 590 -14.21 -25.21 -34.55
C ASP A 590 -13.78 -26.55 -33.94
N ASP A 591 -13.30 -27.48 -34.77
CA ASP A 591 -12.88 -28.81 -34.31
C ASP A 591 -11.71 -28.74 -33.31
N ALA A 592 -10.81 -27.76 -33.44
CA ALA A 592 -9.64 -27.61 -32.57
C ALA A 592 -10.01 -27.09 -31.17
N ALA A 593 -11.00 -26.21 -31.08
CA ALA A 593 -11.53 -25.70 -29.81
C ALA A 593 -12.76 -26.47 -29.30
N SER A 594 -13.23 -27.45 -30.09
CA SER A 594 -14.49 -28.20 -29.95
C SER A 594 -15.67 -27.37 -29.47
N CYS A 595 -15.86 -26.18 -30.02
CA CYS A 595 -16.98 -25.30 -29.67
C CYS A 595 -17.44 -24.48 -30.88
N LEU A 596 -18.61 -23.84 -30.77
CA LEU A 596 -19.06 -22.88 -31.77
C LEU A 596 -18.23 -21.61 -31.67
N THR A 597 -17.74 -21.17 -32.83
CA THR A 597 -17.06 -19.90 -33.01
C THR A 597 -17.83 -19.03 -33.99
N PHE A 598 -17.67 -17.73 -33.88
CA PHE A 598 -18.25 -16.78 -34.82
C PHE A 598 -17.22 -15.76 -35.31
N GLU A 599 -17.40 -15.31 -36.55
CA GLU A 599 -16.57 -14.30 -37.18
C GLU A 599 -17.46 -13.25 -37.85
N GLU A 600 -17.25 -11.98 -37.51
CA GLU A 600 -17.93 -10.87 -38.19
C GLU A 600 -17.29 -10.61 -39.57
N ARG A 601 -18.09 -10.28 -40.58
CA ARG A 601 -17.66 -10.03 -41.96
C ARG A 601 -18.44 -8.89 -42.60
N ASP A 602 -17.89 -8.32 -43.67
CA ASP A 602 -18.51 -7.26 -44.47
C ASP A 602 -19.00 -6.06 -43.64
N ARG A 603 -18.18 -5.70 -42.64
CA ARG A 603 -18.32 -4.48 -41.84
C ARG A 603 -17.65 -3.32 -42.58
N GLU A 604 -18.34 -2.19 -42.69
CA GLU A 604 -17.74 -0.95 -43.19
C GLU A 604 -16.60 -0.44 -42.29
N ASP A 605 -16.61 -0.81 -40.99
CA ASP A 605 -15.55 -0.58 -40.02
C ASP A 605 -14.64 -1.80 -39.84
N ALA A 606 -14.05 -2.31 -40.93
CA ALA A 606 -13.28 -3.57 -40.95
C ALA A 606 -12.15 -3.68 -39.90
N GLY A 607 -11.62 -2.55 -39.40
CA GLY A 607 -10.64 -2.51 -38.31
C GLY A 607 -11.19 -2.89 -36.92
N HIS A 608 -12.52 -3.04 -36.79
CA HIS A 608 -13.23 -3.46 -35.57
C HIS A 608 -13.94 -4.80 -35.72
N THR A 609 -13.62 -5.56 -36.76
CA THR A 609 -14.08 -6.95 -36.94
C THR A 609 -13.61 -7.80 -35.78
N GLN A 610 -14.53 -8.52 -35.14
CA GLN A 610 -14.21 -9.40 -34.01
C GLN A 610 -14.54 -10.85 -34.32
N ARG A 611 -13.72 -11.74 -33.77
CA ARG A 611 -13.93 -13.19 -33.76
C ARG A 611 -14.03 -13.65 -32.32
N GLY A 612 -14.93 -14.59 -32.02
CA GLY A 612 -15.19 -15.03 -30.67
C GLY A 612 -15.76 -16.44 -30.56
N ARG A 613 -16.11 -16.79 -29.32
CA ARG A 613 -16.68 -18.10 -28.95
C ARG A 613 -18.14 -17.93 -28.53
N VAL A 614 -18.93 -18.99 -28.73
CA VAL A 614 -20.35 -19.02 -28.39
C VAL A 614 -20.58 -19.90 -27.16
N TYR A 615 -21.25 -19.33 -26.16
CA TYR A 615 -21.60 -19.98 -24.90
C TYR A 615 -23.11 -20.24 -24.89
N LEU A 616 -23.50 -21.49 -24.66
CA LEU A 616 -24.89 -21.93 -24.61
C LEU A 616 -25.18 -22.50 -23.22
N PRO A 617 -25.69 -21.68 -22.27
CA PRO A 617 -26.00 -22.16 -20.93
C PRO A 617 -27.06 -23.25 -20.98
N ASP A 618 -26.81 -24.36 -20.29
CA ASP A 618 -27.71 -25.50 -20.28
C ASP A 618 -29.09 -25.12 -19.69
N GLY A 619 -30.15 -25.60 -20.34
CA GLY A 619 -31.54 -25.33 -19.94
C GLY A 619 -32.02 -23.87 -20.10
N ARG A 620 -31.26 -22.97 -20.74
CA ARG A 620 -31.64 -21.56 -20.93
C ARG A 620 -31.98 -21.26 -22.41
N PRO A 621 -32.97 -20.38 -22.68
CA PRO A 621 -33.38 -20.05 -24.05
C PRO A 621 -32.47 -18.99 -24.73
N PHE A 622 -31.28 -18.72 -24.20
CA PHE A 622 -30.38 -17.67 -24.67
C PHE A 622 -28.99 -18.22 -25.02
N MET A 623 -28.33 -17.58 -25.96
CA MET A 623 -26.94 -17.83 -26.35
C MET A 623 -26.11 -16.55 -26.19
N ASN A 624 -24.85 -16.71 -25.78
CA ASN A 624 -23.93 -15.60 -25.56
C ASN A 624 -22.75 -15.68 -26.54
N PHE A 625 -22.49 -14.60 -27.25
CA PHE A 625 -21.31 -14.43 -28.08
C PHE A 625 -20.33 -13.54 -27.34
N VAL A 626 -19.13 -14.06 -27.13
CA VAL A 626 -18.07 -13.35 -26.41
C VAL A 626 -16.85 -13.23 -27.31
N THR A 627 -16.41 -11.99 -27.54
CA THR A 627 -15.12 -11.72 -28.18
C THR A 627 -14.16 -11.13 -27.17
N VAL A 628 -12.92 -11.63 -27.20
CA VAL A 628 -11.81 -11.07 -26.43
C VAL A 628 -10.69 -10.75 -27.41
N GLY A 629 -10.48 -9.46 -27.70
CA GLY A 629 -9.44 -8.99 -28.63
C GLY A 629 -8.79 -7.71 -28.13
N GLY A 630 -7.47 -7.74 -27.90
CA GLY A 630 -6.72 -6.56 -27.44
C GLY A 630 -7.20 -5.95 -26.11
N GLY A 631 -7.83 -6.74 -25.24
CA GLY A 631 -8.47 -6.28 -24.00
C GLY A 631 -9.87 -5.66 -24.17
N GLY A 632 -10.36 -5.51 -25.41
CA GLY A 632 -11.73 -5.11 -25.70
C GLY A 632 -12.68 -6.30 -25.65
N ILE A 633 -13.68 -6.24 -24.77
CA ILE A 633 -14.72 -7.27 -24.64
C ILE A 633 -16.02 -6.78 -25.27
N ARG A 634 -16.66 -7.66 -26.04
CA ARG A 634 -18.03 -7.49 -26.53
C ARG A 634 -18.83 -8.71 -26.12
N LEU A 635 -19.99 -8.46 -25.52
CA LEU A 635 -20.95 -9.47 -25.13
C LEU A 635 -22.23 -9.25 -25.93
N ILE A 636 -22.66 -10.26 -26.66
CA ILE A 636 -23.98 -10.28 -27.30
C ILE A 636 -24.77 -11.42 -26.68
N THR A 637 -25.90 -11.11 -26.05
CA THR A 637 -26.82 -12.09 -25.48
C THR A 637 -28.11 -12.06 -26.27
N VAL A 638 -28.47 -13.16 -26.92
CA VAL A 638 -29.65 -13.24 -27.80
C VAL A 638 -30.40 -14.54 -27.58
N SER A 639 -31.71 -14.54 -27.88
CA SER A 639 -32.51 -15.75 -27.85
C SER A 639 -31.96 -16.80 -28.81
N ARG A 640 -32.12 -18.07 -28.46
CA ARG A 640 -31.80 -19.17 -29.36
C ARG A 640 -32.79 -19.15 -30.54
N PRO A 641 -32.32 -19.05 -31.79
CA PRO A 641 -33.22 -19.00 -32.94
C PRO A 641 -33.82 -20.39 -33.21
N GLY A 642 -35.12 -20.45 -33.46
CA GLY A 642 -35.74 -21.59 -34.16
C GLY A 642 -35.35 -21.61 -35.65
N GLU A 643 -35.66 -22.68 -36.39
CA GLU A 643 -35.21 -22.89 -37.77
C GLU A 643 -35.54 -21.75 -38.77
N ARG A 644 -36.56 -20.92 -38.47
CA ARG A 644 -36.98 -19.76 -39.28
C ARG A 644 -37.11 -18.46 -38.48
N GLU A 645 -36.63 -18.44 -37.24
CA GLU A 645 -36.82 -17.31 -36.35
C GLU A 645 -35.54 -16.47 -36.23
N SER A 646 -35.71 -15.16 -36.05
CA SER A 646 -34.58 -14.27 -35.78
C SER A 646 -34.22 -14.33 -34.29
N ALA A 647 -32.93 -14.45 -34.00
CA ALA A 647 -32.42 -14.34 -32.65
C ALA A 647 -32.38 -12.86 -32.22
N ARG A 648 -32.98 -12.53 -31.08
CA ARG A 648 -33.15 -11.15 -30.60
C ARG A 648 -32.53 -10.98 -29.22
N GLY A 649 -31.93 -9.84 -28.96
CA GLY A 649 -31.38 -9.55 -27.64
C GLY A 649 -30.55 -8.28 -27.57
N LEU A 650 -29.54 -8.28 -26.71
CA LEU A 650 -28.75 -7.09 -26.39
C LEU A 650 -27.26 -7.30 -26.68
N ILE A 651 -26.62 -6.22 -27.13
CA ILE A 651 -25.17 -6.12 -27.26
C ILE A 651 -24.65 -5.12 -26.22
N MET A 652 -23.58 -5.49 -25.52
CA MET A 652 -22.81 -4.62 -24.64
C MET A 652 -21.38 -4.52 -25.16
N THR A 653 -20.89 -3.29 -25.35
CA THR A 653 -19.55 -3.02 -25.87
C THR A 653 -19.06 -1.63 -25.48
N LEU A 654 -17.84 -1.28 -25.88
CA LEU A 654 -17.31 0.07 -25.75
C LEU A 654 -17.60 0.85 -27.04
N SER A 655 -18.12 2.06 -26.90
CA SER A 655 -18.32 3.01 -27.99
C SER A 655 -17.41 4.22 -27.78
N ASN A 656 -16.89 4.81 -28.86
CA ASN A 656 -16.16 6.08 -28.83
C ASN A 656 -16.89 7.14 -29.65
N PRO A 657 -18.02 7.67 -29.15
CA PRO A 657 -18.87 8.58 -29.92
C PRO A 657 -18.21 9.94 -30.21
N SER A 658 -17.24 10.37 -29.40
CA SER A 658 -16.57 11.68 -29.51
C SER A 658 -15.10 11.60 -29.98
N GLY A 659 -14.57 10.40 -30.26
CA GLY A 659 -13.16 10.17 -30.62
C GLY A 659 -12.17 10.23 -29.44
N MET A 660 -12.52 10.91 -28.34
CA MET A 660 -11.62 11.21 -27.22
C MET A 660 -11.77 10.27 -26.01
N GLN A 661 -12.89 9.56 -25.88
CA GLN A 661 -13.16 8.71 -24.72
C GLN A 661 -14.08 7.54 -25.07
N PHE A 662 -13.70 6.33 -24.65
CA PHE A 662 -14.57 5.16 -24.72
C PHE A 662 -15.58 5.18 -23.56
N THR A 663 -16.85 4.98 -23.89
CA THR A 663 -17.96 4.85 -22.94
C THR A 663 -18.63 3.49 -23.10
N PRO A 664 -19.03 2.81 -22.01
CA PRO A 664 -19.86 1.62 -22.09
C PRO A 664 -21.16 1.94 -22.82
N ALA A 665 -21.53 1.10 -23.79
CA ALA A 665 -22.72 1.26 -24.59
C ALA A 665 -23.47 -0.08 -24.71
N SER A 666 -24.80 0.00 -24.66
CA SER A 666 -25.69 -1.13 -24.87
C SER A 666 -26.74 -0.79 -25.92
N ALA A 667 -27.11 -1.75 -26.76
CA ALA A 667 -28.13 -1.58 -27.79
C ALA A 667 -28.89 -2.89 -28.06
N PRO A 668 -30.11 -2.82 -28.60
CA PRO A 668 -30.77 -3.98 -29.18
C PRO A 668 -29.99 -4.49 -30.40
N ILE A 669 -29.98 -5.81 -30.57
CA ILE A 669 -29.35 -6.48 -31.71
C ILE A 669 -30.22 -7.65 -32.16
N VAL A 670 -30.27 -7.86 -33.48
CA VAL A 670 -31.00 -8.96 -34.10
C VAL A 670 -30.06 -9.72 -35.04
N LEU A 671 -30.09 -11.05 -34.93
CA LEU A 671 -29.38 -11.99 -35.79
C LEU A 671 -30.42 -12.77 -36.61
N ARG A 672 -30.36 -12.64 -37.92
CA ARG A 672 -31.26 -13.36 -38.84
C ARG A 672 -30.46 -14.24 -39.78
N ARG A 673 -30.82 -15.53 -39.87
CA ARG A 673 -30.15 -16.47 -40.78
C ARG A 673 -30.35 -16.02 -42.23
N VAL A 674 -29.28 -16.05 -43.01
CA VAL A 674 -29.32 -15.76 -44.45
C VAL A 674 -29.80 -17.01 -45.17
N THR A 675 -30.89 -16.89 -45.93
CA THR A 675 -31.39 -17.98 -46.79
C THR A 675 -30.96 -17.75 -48.24
N ASP A 676 -31.65 -16.87 -48.98
CA ASP A 676 -31.55 -16.83 -50.46
C ASP A 676 -31.00 -15.50 -51.01
N ARG A 677 -31.21 -14.39 -50.28
CA ARG A 677 -30.68 -13.07 -50.63
C ARG A 677 -30.02 -12.45 -49.41
N ILE A 678 -28.80 -11.95 -49.58
CA ILE A 678 -28.13 -11.12 -48.58
C ILE A 678 -28.83 -9.76 -48.58
N PRO A 679 -29.47 -9.34 -47.47
CA PRO A 679 -30.02 -8.00 -47.31
C PRO A 679 -28.97 -6.90 -47.40
N GLN A 680 -29.40 -5.65 -47.48
CA GLN A 680 -28.47 -4.53 -47.45
C GLN A 680 -27.63 -4.50 -46.17
N LEU A 681 -26.30 -4.37 -46.35
CA LEU A 681 -25.28 -4.28 -45.31
C LEU A 681 -24.71 -2.84 -45.23
N GLY A 682 -23.94 -2.54 -44.19
CA GLY A 682 -23.32 -1.24 -43.95
C GLY A 682 -24.12 -0.32 -43.04
N PHE A 683 -23.90 0.99 -43.13
CA PHE A 683 -24.68 2.01 -42.41
C PHE A 683 -25.93 2.43 -43.21
N LEU A 684 -27.10 1.92 -42.81
CA LEU A 684 -28.39 2.25 -43.40
C LEU A 684 -28.97 3.53 -42.77
N ARG A 685 -29.32 4.49 -43.62
CA ARG A 685 -30.00 5.75 -43.26
C ARG A 685 -31.50 5.68 -43.60
N PRO A 686 -32.34 6.55 -43.00
CA PRO A 686 -33.74 6.67 -43.39
C PRO A 686 -33.90 6.84 -44.91
N GLY A 687 -34.77 6.04 -45.52
CA GLY A 687 -34.97 6.00 -46.98
C GLY A 687 -34.23 4.88 -47.72
N ALA A 688 -33.36 4.12 -47.06
CA ALA A 688 -32.78 2.91 -47.65
C ALA A 688 -33.82 1.76 -47.73
N PRO A 689 -33.79 0.89 -48.76
CA PRO A 689 -34.82 -0.12 -49.00
C PRO A 689 -35.15 -1.04 -47.80
N ASP A 690 -34.13 -1.47 -47.05
CA ASP A 690 -34.30 -2.39 -45.91
C ASP A 690 -34.39 -1.67 -44.54
N TYR A 691 -34.33 -0.34 -44.52
CA TYR A 691 -34.26 0.46 -43.29
C TYR A 691 -35.49 0.28 -42.40
N ASP A 692 -36.69 0.39 -42.96
CA ASP A 692 -37.94 0.31 -42.21
C ASP A 692 -38.19 -1.09 -41.64
N TYR A 693 -37.72 -2.12 -42.34
CA TYR A 693 -37.78 -3.49 -41.86
C TYR A 693 -36.86 -3.70 -40.66
N TYR A 694 -35.59 -3.29 -40.75
CA TYR A 694 -34.64 -3.42 -39.62
C TYR A 694 -35.05 -2.61 -38.41
N ARG A 695 -35.56 -1.39 -38.60
CA ARG A 695 -36.04 -0.55 -37.51
C ARG A 695 -37.17 -1.24 -36.74
N ARG A 696 -38.15 -1.81 -37.44
CA ARG A 696 -39.28 -2.52 -36.83
C ARG A 696 -38.83 -3.74 -36.02
N GLU A 697 -37.90 -4.52 -36.56
CA GLU A 697 -37.34 -5.69 -35.86
C GLU A 697 -36.54 -5.30 -34.60
N LEU A 698 -35.83 -4.16 -34.63
CA LEU A 698 -35.11 -3.63 -33.48
C LEU A 698 -36.03 -3.05 -32.40
N GLU A 699 -37.09 -2.35 -32.79
CA GLU A 699 -38.11 -1.84 -31.87
C GLU A 699 -38.81 -2.97 -31.11
N ALA A 700 -39.04 -4.11 -31.76
CA ALA A 700 -39.64 -5.29 -31.14
C ALA A 700 -38.77 -5.92 -30.03
N VAL A 701 -37.49 -5.56 -29.92
CA VAL A 701 -36.57 -6.07 -28.88
C VAL A 701 -36.81 -5.39 -27.52
N ALA A 702 -37.19 -4.11 -27.50
CA ALA A 702 -37.43 -3.34 -26.29
C ALA A 702 -38.94 -3.23 -26.04
N PRO A 703 -39.55 -4.10 -25.21
CA PRO A 703 -39.21 -4.26 -23.78
C PRO A 703 -39.02 -5.71 -23.29
N ALA A 704 -39.02 -6.70 -24.19
CA ALA A 704 -39.10 -8.12 -23.81
C ALA A 704 -37.74 -8.79 -23.52
N PHE A 705 -36.62 -8.21 -23.96
CA PHE A 705 -35.30 -8.87 -23.94
C PHE A 705 -34.29 -8.26 -22.96
N GLY A 706 -34.63 -7.16 -22.31
CA GLY A 706 -33.84 -6.59 -21.23
C GLY A 706 -34.58 -5.45 -20.54
N PHE A 707 -34.40 -5.37 -19.22
CA PHE A 707 -34.88 -4.26 -18.41
C PHE A 707 -33.70 -3.64 -17.69
N PHE A 708 -33.68 -2.31 -17.57
CA PHE A 708 -32.81 -1.67 -16.61
C PHE A 708 -33.44 -1.88 -15.24
N ALA A 709 -32.76 -2.63 -14.38
CA ALA A 709 -33.14 -2.71 -12.98
C ALA A 709 -33.14 -1.27 -12.44
N SER A 710 -34.31 -0.79 -12.06
CA SER A 710 -34.41 0.48 -11.35
C SER A 710 -33.72 0.30 -10.00
N ALA A 711 -33.03 1.34 -9.51
CA ALA A 711 -32.54 1.32 -8.14
C ALA A 711 -33.71 0.96 -7.21
N PRO A 712 -33.52 0.09 -6.20
CA PRO A 712 -34.61 -0.32 -5.31
C PRO A 712 -35.22 0.94 -4.70
N GLN A 713 -36.48 1.21 -5.03
CA GLN A 713 -37.23 2.25 -4.34
C GLN A 713 -37.43 1.78 -2.89
N PRO A 714 -37.23 2.65 -1.89
CA PRO A 714 -37.61 2.33 -0.53
C PRO A 714 -39.09 1.95 -0.52
N PRO A 715 -39.49 0.91 0.24
CA PRO A 715 -40.86 0.41 0.22
C PRO A 715 -41.83 1.55 0.55
N SER A 716 -42.72 1.85 -0.40
CA SER A 716 -43.86 2.73 -0.18
C SER A 716 -44.70 2.15 0.95
N ALA A 717 -45.04 2.98 1.94
CA ALA A 717 -45.79 2.59 3.14
C ALA A 717 -47.24 2.12 2.87
N ALA A 718 -47.64 1.95 1.60
CA ALA A 718 -49.00 1.58 1.22
C ALA A 718 -49.21 0.08 0.90
N ASP A 719 -48.15 -0.73 0.75
CA ASP A 719 -48.27 -2.13 0.31
C ASP A 719 -47.99 -3.19 1.40
N THR A 720 -48.19 -2.86 2.68
CA THR A 720 -48.33 -3.90 3.71
C THR A 720 -49.74 -4.49 3.68
N ARG A 721 -49.99 -5.47 2.80
CA ARG A 721 -51.04 -6.45 3.06
C ARG A 721 -50.57 -7.37 4.19
N PRO A 722 -51.38 -7.62 5.23
CA PRO A 722 -51.00 -8.57 6.27
C PRO A 722 -50.92 -9.98 5.69
N ALA A 723 -49.82 -10.67 5.99
CA ALA A 723 -49.54 -12.02 5.58
C ALA A 723 -50.64 -12.97 6.09
N GLU A 724 -51.28 -13.67 5.16
CA GLU A 724 -52.22 -14.74 5.45
C GLU A 724 -51.47 -15.91 6.09
N GLU A 725 -51.83 -16.26 7.33
CA GLU A 725 -51.31 -17.40 8.07
C GLU A 725 -51.53 -18.69 7.26
N ALA A 726 -50.45 -19.24 6.72
CA ALA A 726 -50.45 -20.58 6.16
C ALA A 726 -50.69 -21.61 7.29
N ARG A 727 -51.95 -22.01 7.44
CA ARG A 727 -52.37 -23.15 8.25
C ARG A 727 -51.65 -24.42 7.75
N LEU A 728 -50.86 -25.01 8.63
CA LEU A 728 -50.47 -26.41 8.60
C LEU A 728 -51.72 -27.31 8.55
N SER A 729 -51.88 -28.07 7.46
CA SER A 729 -52.71 -29.27 7.47
C SER A 729 -51.89 -30.47 6.99
N LEU A 730 -51.59 -31.35 7.94
CA LEU A 730 -51.11 -32.71 7.75
C LEU A 730 -52.18 -33.57 7.05
N VAL A 731 -51.73 -34.33 6.04
CA VAL A 731 -52.10 -35.71 5.71
C VAL A 731 -53.58 -36.12 5.82
N ARG A 732 -54.19 -36.38 4.65
CA ARG A 732 -54.63 -37.74 4.28
C ARG A 732 -54.54 -37.95 2.78
#